data_AF-A0A821SV39-F1
#
_entry.id   AF-A0A821SV39-F1
#
_cell.length_a   1.000
_cell.length_b   1.000
_cell.length_c   1.000
_cell.angle_alpha   90.00
_cell.angle_beta   90.00
_cell.angle_gamma   90.00
#
_symmetry.space_group_name_H-M   'P 1'
#
loop_
_entity.id
_entity.type
_entity.pdbx_description
1 polymer ?
#
loop_
_entity_poly.entity_id
_entity_poly.type
_entity_poly.pdbx_seq_one_letter_code
_entity_poly.pdbx_strand_id
1 'polypeptide(L)'
;MEIDKDGKKENSIRSRHISKLHERVQTKYCEMQKKLEKAKSADLLACVKDDHNTKLAPLNANLLQEDKSHNFMATQKTVKLDDARGNDSTSREIVYEEATISGRNIVPIVNLTINDDNNIQNSENAFLFDMSFKGSLESLAEVKDDALSDDSIEPSSPAPKSIRSRIRLRIREARKRREEKEKNDKNKRRNSYSNVEKLILSNTTKKDVTTRVTKKTKIATVTVALIEVAGFNVLEVEKPRYIGCRIRLGSEKRKSKMIKTNDPKVMFQELHNFNLYEDEHILEIVVWDKDVKVGRHTIDLSRIEKEKTKKVQVPLDDSEIRIFYLLTISGISDINTLYNMYENEGGEAKNLRRKYKWYRLCDTADVGWLNVIVYGAKGLTGNDCYCILSFNNERVFTATDNKTNAPSWMKVFHFQVTDITSILEITVYDEKKGEEVGNISIPLLNIEPGKKWYALKESTQRERARGNNPRILLEMEVSWNLIKASLKVLTPKEVNVMESEEKLDRHLLARNIARGRVVMMWVVDAFQIIKSCFEWQSRKANIISLICWLLFCYFFKTWMLPLLLLLPFFIYRPRANGKKQLTKEEENFQKEKEEKSLRQRIQDFQETIQTIQNFVGKVASLGESIKNLYNFSVPFVSFLAIVLISIIACIMFLIPLQYILMVWGIHKFTRKILKPNRVPHSEILDLLSRVPDDITLINCQEIPLEEISDDNEF
;
A
#
# COMPACT_ATOMS: atom_id res chain seq x y z
N MET A 1 70.81 -13.15 45.63
CA MET A 1 70.52 -11.95 44.81
C MET A 1 70.15 -12.42 43.40
N GLU A 2 69.06 -13.18 43.26
CA GLU A 2 68.84 -14.00 42.06
C GLU A 2 67.37 -14.39 41.87
N ILE A 3 66.55 -13.44 41.39
CA ILE A 3 65.13 -13.68 41.01
C ILE A 3 64.81 -13.05 39.63
N ASP A 4 65.55 -12.02 39.22
CA ASP A 4 65.12 -11.04 38.20
C ASP A 4 65.47 -11.42 36.73
N LYS A 5 65.67 -12.71 36.41
CA LYS A 5 66.15 -13.17 35.09
C LYS A 5 65.08 -13.68 34.14
N ASP A 6 64.04 -14.39 34.62
CA ASP A 6 63.11 -15.07 33.70
C ASP A 6 61.97 -14.19 33.14
N GLY A 7 61.53 -13.16 33.88
CA GLY A 7 60.53 -12.19 33.38
C GLY A 7 60.95 -11.43 32.11
N LYS A 8 62.24 -11.42 31.76
CA LYS A 8 62.76 -10.86 30.49
C LYS A 8 62.66 -11.83 29.31
N LYS A 9 62.55 -13.15 29.53
CA LYS A 9 62.41 -14.14 28.43
C LYS A 9 61.00 -14.14 27.85
N GLU A 10 59.95 -14.21 28.68
CA GLU A 10 58.57 -14.27 28.18
C GLU A 10 58.19 -13.03 27.36
N ASN A 11 58.56 -11.83 27.82
CA ASN A 11 58.30 -10.59 27.10
C ASN A 11 59.00 -10.53 25.73
N SER A 12 60.19 -11.14 25.61
CA SER A 12 60.91 -11.29 24.33
C SER A 12 60.23 -12.28 23.37
N ILE A 13 59.63 -13.35 23.90
CA ILE A 13 58.85 -14.31 23.10
C ILE A 13 57.54 -13.66 22.64
N ARG A 14 56.85 -12.93 23.53
CA ARG A 14 55.56 -12.29 23.24
C ARG A 14 55.68 -11.20 22.18
N SER A 15 56.73 -10.37 22.22
CA SER A 15 56.99 -9.36 21.19
C SER A 15 57.32 -9.99 19.82
N ARG A 16 58.10 -11.08 19.79
CA ARG A 16 58.39 -11.86 18.56
C ARG A 16 57.15 -12.53 17.93
N HIS A 17 56.14 -12.86 18.73
CA HIS A 17 54.85 -13.34 18.20
C HIS A 17 54.00 -12.19 17.62
N ILE A 18 54.02 -11.01 18.26
CA ILE A 18 53.31 -9.83 17.77
C ILE A 18 53.94 -9.30 16.47
N SER A 19 55.28 -9.26 16.35
CA SER A 19 55.93 -8.84 15.10
C SER A 19 55.62 -9.78 13.93
N LYS A 20 55.67 -11.10 14.15
CA LYS A 20 55.26 -12.12 13.15
C LYS A 20 53.78 -12.04 12.78
N LEU A 21 52.91 -11.60 13.69
CA LEU A 21 51.50 -11.34 13.37
C LEU A 21 51.36 -10.10 12.49
N HIS A 22 52.07 -9.01 12.81
CA HIS A 22 52.08 -7.78 12.01
C HIS A 22 52.62 -8.03 10.59
N GLU A 23 53.72 -8.78 10.47
CA GLU A 23 54.30 -9.23 9.21
C GLU A 23 53.31 -10.04 8.35
N ARG A 24 52.54 -10.94 8.97
CA ARG A 24 51.46 -11.71 8.31
C ARG A 24 50.28 -10.84 7.88
N VAL A 25 49.88 -9.87 8.68
CA VAL A 25 48.81 -8.91 8.33
C VAL A 25 49.26 -8.00 7.18
N GLN A 26 50.51 -7.54 7.21
CA GLN A 26 51.06 -6.62 6.21
C GLN A 26 51.34 -7.32 4.87
N THR A 27 51.82 -8.57 4.89
CA THR A 27 51.89 -9.40 3.67
C THR A 27 50.51 -9.73 3.12
N LYS A 28 49.51 -10.04 3.97
CA LYS A 28 48.10 -10.17 3.54
C LYS A 28 47.56 -8.89 2.92
N TYR A 29 47.88 -7.72 3.48
CA TYR A 29 47.47 -6.42 2.95
C TYR A 29 48.07 -6.18 1.57
N CYS A 30 49.38 -6.38 1.39
CA CYS A 30 50.02 -6.32 0.07
C CYS A 30 49.47 -7.36 -0.92
N GLU A 31 49.10 -8.56 -0.47
CA GLU A 31 48.44 -9.59 -1.31
C GLU A 31 47.08 -9.11 -1.82
N MET A 32 46.29 -8.42 -0.98
CA MET A 32 45.01 -7.82 -1.37
C MET A 32 45.21 -6.60 -2.29
N GLN A 33 46.16 -5.71 -1.97
CA GLN A 33 46.52 -4.56 -2.80
C GLN A 33 46.87 -5.00 -4.23
N LYS A 34 47.72 -6.03 -4.36
CA LYS A 34 48.17 -6.58 -5.64
C LYS A 34 47.05 -7.32 -6.40
N LYS A 35 46.03 -7.84 -5.71
CA LYS A 35 44.81 -8.37 -6.34
C LYS A 35 43.87 -7.25 -6.81
N LEU A 36 43.74 -6.16 -6.06
CA LEU A 36 42.96 -4.99 -6.45
C LEU A 36 43.55 -4.30 -7.69
N GLU A 37 44.87 -4.15 -7.75
CA GLU A 37 45.57 -3.63 -8.93
C GLU A 37 45.48 -4.57 -10.13
N LYS A 38 45.48 -5.90 -9.90
CA LYS A 38 45.27 -6.89 -10.96
C LYS A 38 43.82 -6.93 -11.46
N ALA A 39 42.84 -6.57 -10.62
CA ALA A 39 41.46 -6.35 -11.06
C ALA A 39 41.36 -5.07 -11.90
N LYS A 40 41.84 -3.92 -11.39
CA LYS A 40 41.82 -2.65 -12.11
C LYS A 40 42.54 -2.69 -13.47
N SER A 41 43.64 -3.45 -13.58
CA SER A 41 44.33 -3.65 -14.87
C SER A 41 43.64 -4.66 -15.79
N ALA A 42 42.80 -5.55 -15.26
CA ALA A 42 41.89 -6.36 -16.09
C ALA A 42 40.71 -5.53 -16.62
N ASP A 43 40.15 -4.63 -15.81
CA ASP A 43 39.10 -3.69 -16.24
C ASP A 43 39.61 -2.75 -17.35
N LEU A 44 40.82 -2.21 -17.19
CA LEU A 44 41.48 -1.40 -18.24
C LEU A 44 41.77 -2.22 -19.52
N LEU A 45 42.05 -3.52 -19.41
CA LEU A 45 42.20 -4.40 -20.57
C LEU A 45 40.85 -4.77 -21.23
N ALA A 46 39.74 -4.77 -20.47
CA ALA A 46 38.40 -4.95 -21.03
C ALA A 46 38.01 -3.74 -21.91
N CYS A 47 38.29 -2.52 -21.44
CA CYS A 47 38.05 -1.28 -22.19
C CYS A 47 38.93 -1.09 -23.45
N VAL A 48 39.90 -1.98 -23.71
CA VAL A 48 40.85 -1.88 -24.85
C VAL A 48 40.55 -2.92 -25.95
N LYS A 49 39.55 -3.79 -25.78
CA LYS A 49 39.35 -4.94 -26.68
C LYS A 49 38.28 -4.80 -27.76
N ASP A 50 37.41 -3.79 -27.67
CA ASP A 50 36.38 -3.49 -28.67
C ASP A 50 36.54 -2.08 -29.22
N ASP A 51 37.58 -1.83 -30.03
CA ASP A 51 37.51 -0.77 -31.04
C ASP A 51 38.52 -0.98 -32.21
N HIS A 52 38.00 -1.39 -33.37
CA HIS A 52 38.75 -1.53 -34.62
C HIS A 52 37.88 -1.14 -35.81
N ASN A 53 37.75 0.18 -36.07
CA ASN A 53 37.88 0.79 -37.41
C ASN A 53 37.51 2.29 -37.42
N THR A 54 38.49 3.17 -37.62
CA THR A 54 38.50 4.29 -38.60
C THR A 54 39.93 4.86 -38.68
N LYS A 55 40.26 5.65 -39.71
CA LYS A 55 41.63 5.88 -40.20
C LYS A 55 42.35 7.12 -39.61
N LEU A 56 43.68 7.02 -39.64
CA LEU A 56 44.73 8.06 -39.65
C LEU A 56 44.37 9.36 -40.42
N ALA A 57 44.98 10.55 -40.22
CA ALA A 57 46.01 11.08 -39.28
C ALA A 57 46.17 12.62 -39.55
N PRO A 58 47.35 13.28 -39.37
CA PRO A 58 48.17 13.57 -38.17
C PRO A 58 48.38 15.09 -37.90
N LEU A 59 49.00 15.46 -36.76
CA LEU A 59 50.26 16.25 -36.67
C LEU A 59 50.57 16.81 -35.25
N ASN A 60 51.80 16.57 -34.77
CA ASN A 60 52.68 17.39 -33.89
C ASN A 60 52.19 17.98 -32.54
N ALA A 61 53.02 18.22 -31.51
CA ALA A 61 54.35 17.70 -31.10
C ALA A 61 54.73 18.26 -29.70
N ASN A 62 55.81 17.73 -29.07
CA ASN A 62 56.58 18.30 -27.92
C ASN A 62 55.91 18.19 -26.51
N LEU A 63 56.54 17.54 -25.51
CA LEU A 63 57.53 18.05 -24.50
C LEU A 63 56.91 19.04 -23.48
N LEU A 64 57.06 18.98 -22.13
CA LEU A 64 57.93 18.27 -21.15
C LEU A 64 57.07 17.87 -19.90
N GLN A 65 57.34 16.81 -19.10
CA GLN A 65 58.38 16.55 -18.08
C GLN A 65 58.30 17.40 -16.77
N GLU A 66 58.12 16.73 -15.61
CA GLU A 66 58.51 17.16 -14.22
C GLU A 66 57.80 18.38 -13.55
N ASP A 67 57.72 18.57 -12.22
CA ASP A 67 57.92 17.67 -11.06
C ASP A 67 57.13 18.09 -9.76
N LYS A 68 57.31 17.29 -8.68
CA LYS A 68 56.84 17.36 -7.27
C LYS A 68 56.75 18.72 -6.52
N SER A 69 55.98 18.68 -5.40
CA SER A 69 56.24 19.33 -4.07
C SER A 69 56.00 20.85 -3.91
N HIS A 70 55.92 21.46 -2.71
CA HIS A 70 55.39 21.08 -1.37
C HIS A 70 55.15 22.37 -0.52
N ASN A 71 54.21 22.29 0.45
CA ASN A 71 54.22 22.93 1.78
C ASN A 71 54.35 24.46 2.01
N PHE A 72 53.42 24.95 2.87
CA PHE A 72 53.60 25.96 3.94
C PHE A 72 54.12 27.38 3.64
N MET A 73 53.31 28.37 4.06
CA MET A 73 53.76 29.51 4.87
C MET A 73 52.63 29.97 5.81
N ALA A 74 52.96 30.59 6.95
CA ALA A 74 52.00 31.09 7.93
C ALA A 74 52.55 32.31 8.69
N THR A 75 51.70 33.30 8.97
CA THR A 75 52.03 34.50 9.76
C THR A 75 50.85 34.95 10.62
N GLN A 76 51.13 35.74 11.66
CA GLN A 76 50.17 36.10 12.73
C GLN A 76 49.78 37.58 12.74
N LYS A 77 48.59 37.84 13.30
CA LYS A 77 48.20 38.97 14.19
C LYS A 77 48.68 40.40 13.88
N THR A 78 47.75 41.33 14.03
CA THR A 78 47.93 42.46 14.98
C THR A 78 46.58 42.97 15.49
N VAL A 79 46.58 43.74 16.57
CA VAL A 79 45.38 44.33 17.20
C VAL A 79 45.62 45.81 17.43
N LYS A 80 44.58 46.63 17.25
CA LYS A 80 44.43 47.97 17.84
C LYS A 80 43.01 48.13 18.38
N LEU A 81 42.85 49.11 19.28
CA LEU A 81 41.70 49.31 20.15
C LEU A 81 41.64 50.83 20.44
N ASP A 82 40.48 51.45 20.29
CA ASP A 82 40.19 52.82 20.73
C ASP A 82 38.75 52.89 21.26
N ASP A 83 38.51 53.71 22.30
CA ASP A 83 37.25 53.82 23.04
C ASP A 83 36.40 55.04 22.64
N ALA A 84 35.07 54.92 22.66
CA ALA A 84 34.16 56.06 22.71
C ALA A 84 32.82 55.72 23.40
N ARG A 85 32.25 56.71 24.13
CA ARG A 85 30.93 56.61 24.81
C ARG A 85 29.78 57.01 23.87
N GLY A 86 28.58 56.47 24.12
CA GLY A 86 27.32 56.99 23.57
C GLY A 86 26.10 56.21 24.08
N ASN A 87 25.01 56.91 24.42
CA ASN A 87 23.78 56.31 24.95
C ASN A 87 22.64 56.30 23.91
N ASP A 88 21.52 55.67 24.30
CA ASP A 88 20.14 56.01 23.94
C ASP A 88 19.53 55.58 22.58
N SER A 89 18.84 54.44 22.67
CA SER A 89 17.37 54.36 22.45
C SER A 89 16.78 53.91 21.09
N THR A 90 15.61 53.26 21.21
CA THR A 90 14.60 52.99 20.17
C THR A 90 15.04 52.28 18.88
N SER A 91 15.03 50.94 18.92
CA SER A 91 14.89 50.12 17.71
C SER A 91 13.48 50.26 17.12
N ARG A 92 13.34 51.00 16.02
CA ARG A 92 12.28 50.77 15.03
C ARG A 92 12.87 49.91 13.93
N GLU A 93 12.23 48.77 13.66
CA GLU A 93 12.62 47.91 12.54
C GLU A 93 12.04 48.50 11.25
N ILE A 94 12.89 49.17 10.47
CA ILE A 94 12.59 49.67 9.13
C ILE A 94 13.19 48.68 8.14
N VAL A 95 12.36 48.22 7.19
CA VAL A 95 12.81 47.32 6.11
C VAL A 95 13.76 48.08 5.19
N TYR A 96 14.96 47.54 4.99
CA TYR A 96 15.90 48.01 3.98
C TYR A 96 15.76 47.18 2.70
N GLU A 97 15.50 47.87 1.59
CA GLU A 97 15.57 47.36 0.23
C GLU A 97 16.80 48.02 -0.42
N GLU A 98 17.83 47.24 -0.75
CA GLU A 98 19.06 47.77 -1.36
C GLU A 98 19.01 47.71 -2.90
N ALA A 99 19.36 48.83 -3.54
CA ALA A 99 19.45 48.93 -4.99
C ALA A 99 20.62 49.83 -5.45
N THR A 100 21.54 49.28 -6.25
CA THR A 100 22.44 49.98 -7.19
C THR A 100 23.17 48.90 -8.01
N ILE A 101 22.88 48.66 -9.30
CA ILE A 101 23.08 49.49 -10.50
C ILE A 101 24.56 49.69 -10.87
N SER A 102 25.01 49.03 -11.95
CA SER A 102 25.60 49.69 -13.14
C SER A 102 25.95 48.64 -14.23
N GLY A 103 25.51 48.83 -15.48
CA GLY A 103 25.70 47.83 -16.54
C GLY A 103 25.05 48.15 -17.90
N ARG A 104 25.40 49.31 -18.47
CA ARG A 104 25.04 49.82 -19.83
C ARG A 104 25.08 48.73 -20.94
N ASN A 105 24.31 48.78 -22.05
CA ASN A 105 23.64 49.92 -22.71
C ASN A 105 22.59 49.49 -23.78
N ILE A 106 21.95 50.49 -24.43
CA ILE A 106 21.10 50.47 -25.66
C ILE A 106 19.58 50.22 -25.48
N VAL A 107 18.78 51.12 -26.09
CA VAL A 107 17.35 51.50 -25.93
C VAL A 107 16.99 52.37 -27.19
N PRO A 108 15.74 52.69 -27.61
CA PRO A 108 14.38 52.22 -27.23
C PRO A 108 13.84 51.15 -28.25
N ILE A 109 12.61 50.99 -28.77
CA ILE A 109 11.29 51.69 -28.90
C ILE A 109 10.20 50.56 -28.91
N VAL A 110 9.09 50.54 -28.14
CA VAL A 110 7.80 51.30 -28.22
C VAL A 110 7.05 51.06 -29.56
N ASN A 111 5.75 50.74 -29.67
CA ASN A 111 4.57 50.67 -28.78
C ASN A 111 3.68 49.44 -29.15
N LEU A 112 3.00 48.76 -28.23
CA LEU A 112 1.60 48.92 -27.75
C LEU A 112 0.43 48.74 -28.75
N THR A 113 -0.57 47.97 -28.30
CA THR A 113 -2.00 47.88 -28.70
C THR A 113 -2.39 47.52 -30.14
N ILE A 114 -3.25 46.50 -30.28
CA ILE A 114 -4.69 46.62 -30.61
C ILE A 114 -5.37 45.23 -30.50
N ASN A 115 -6.65 45.19 -30.12
CA ASN A 115 -7.50 43.98 -30.20
C ASN A 115 -8.11 43.88 -31.59
N ASP A 116 -8.41 42.67 -32.08
CA ASP A 116 -9.59 42.47 -32.93
C ASP A 116 -10.08 41.02 -32.86
N ASP A 117 -11.40 40.85 -32.80
CA ASP A 117 -12.07 39.58 -33.06
C ASP A 117 -12.21 39.38 -34.58
N ASN A 118 -12.07 38.15 -35.08
CA ASN A 118 -13.21 37.42 -35.67
C ASN A 118 -12.85 36.15 -36.48
N ASN A 119 -13.83 35.25 -36.48
CA ASN A 119 -14.16 34.23 -37.47
C ASN A 119 -13.32 32.96 -37.59
N ILE A 120 -14.07 31.87 -37.84
CA ILE A 120 -13.61 30.48 -37.85
C ILE A 120 -13.49 30.00 -39.30
N GLN A 121 -12.36 29.40 -39.70
CA GLN A 121 -12.38 28.28 -40.66
C GLN A 121 -11.11 27.42 -40.66
N ASN A 122 -11.35 26.10 -40.53
CA ASN A 122 -10.61 24.96 -41.11
C ASN A 122 -9.19 24.54 -40.64
N SER A 123 -8.99 23.22 -40.77
CA SER A 123 -7.73 22.46 -40.89
C SER A 123 -6.70 22.52 -39.77
N GLU A 124 -6.84 21.56 -38.85
CA GLU A 124 -5.87 20.49 -38.59
C GLU A 124 -4.39 20.63 -39.04
N ASN A 125 -3.51 20.30 -38.09
CA ASN A 125 -2.35 19.40 -38.22
C ASN A 125 -1.19 19.77 -39.19
N ALA A 126 -0.15 20.34 -38.57
CA ALA A 126 1.25 19.85 -38.60
C ALA A 126 1.79 19.14 -39.87
N PHE A 127 2.84 19.71 -40.46
CA PHE A 127 4.00 18.93 -40.92
C PHE A 127 5.27 19.79 -40.98
N LEU A 128 6.41 19.25 -40.50
CA LEU A 128 7.73 19.80 -40.80
C LEU A 128 8.81 18.71 -40.68
N PHE A 129 8.86 17.82 -41.69
CA PHE A 129 10.02 17.10 -42.25
C PHE A 129 9.49 15.97 -43.18
N ASP A 130 9.95 15.76 -44.42
CA ASP A 130 10.64 16.65 -45.37
C ASP A 130 10.57 16.08 -46.82
N MET A 131 10.87 16.92 -47.82
CA MET A 131 11.48 16.64 -49.16
C MET A 131 11.26 15.28 -49.90
N SER A 132 11.05 15.20 -51.24
CA SER A 132 11.07 16.25 -52.27
C SER A 132 10.45 15.86 -53.64
N PHE A 133 9.72 16.83 -54.23
CA PHE A 133 9.78 17.30 -55.64
C PHE A 133 9.23 16.53 -56.87
N LYS A 134 8.54 17.33 -57.71
CA LYS A 134 8.29 17.25 -59.18
C LYS A 134 7.46 16.05 -59.71
N GLY A 135 6.26 16.22 -60.27
CA GLY A 135 5.38 17.41 -60.38
C GLY A 135 5.23 18.00 -61.81
N SER A 136 4.08 18.66 -62.04
CA SER A 136 3.62 19.38 -63.25
C SER A 136 2.79 18.58 -64.28
N LEU A 137 1.68 19.22 -64.73
CA LEU A 137 0.72 18.87 -65.81
C LEU A 137 -0.07 17.55 -65.60
N GLU A 138 -1.35 17.44 -66.01
CA GLU A 138 -2.21 18.32 -66.83
C GLU A 138 -3.45 18.81 -66.03
N SER A 139 -4.21 19.78 -66.57
CA SER A 139 -5.44 20.33 -65.97
C SER A 139 -6.65 20.28 -66.92
N LEU A 140 -7.87 20.23 -66.36
CA LEU A 140 -9.18 20.36 -67.03
C LEU A 140 -9.52 19.21 -68.02
N ALA A 141 -10.78 18.79 -68.22
CA ALA A 141 -12.08 19.28 -67.74
C ALA A 141 -13.07 18.13 -67.48
N GLU A 142 -14.16 18.40 -66.74
CA GLU A 142 -15.33 17.52 -66.66
C GLU A 142 -16.29 17.78 -67.83
N VAL A 143 -16.68 16.74 -68.58
CA VAL A 143 -17.95 16.71 -69.33
C VAL A 143 -18.52 15.27 -69.32
N LYS A 144 -19.55 15.09 -68.51
CA LYS A 144 -20.86 14.46 -68.79
C LYS A 144 -20.99 13.19 -69.66
N ASP A 145 -21.81 12.26 -69.15
CA ASP A 145 -22.71 11.27 -69.80
C ASP A 145 -22.60 11.12 -71.34
N ASP A 146 -22.38 9.92 -71.91
CA ASP A 146 -23.39 8.84 -71.99
C ASP A 146 -22.77 7.48 -72.41
N ALA A 147 -23.56 6.39 -72.38
CA ALA A 147 -23.16 5.09 -72.90
C ALA A 147 -24.30 4.34 -73.62
N LEU A 148 -24.14 4.07 -74.92
CA LEU A 148 -25.06 3.24 -75.72
C LEU A 148 -24.32 2.46 -76.83
N SER A 149 -24.70 1.17 -76.97
CA SER A 149 -24.65 0.32 -78.17
C SER A 149 -23.32 -0.07 -78.87
N ASP A 150 -23.24 -1.37 -79.17
CA ASP A 150 -22.81 -2.05 -80.40
C ASP A 150 -21.31 -2.26 -80.76
N ASP A 151 -20.85 -3.49 -80.49
CA ASP A 151 -20.61 -4.59 -81.46
C ASP A 151 -19.62 -4.50 -82.65
N SER A 152 -19.31 -5.70 -83.18
CA SER A 152 -18.34 -6.09 -84.22
C SER A 152 -16.85 -5.98 -83.83
N ILE A 153 -15.89 -6.88 -84.11
CA ILE A 153 -15.71 -8.21 -84.77
C ILE A 153 -14.52 -8.15 -85.75
N GLU A 154 -13.38 -8.71 -85.28
CA GLU A 154 -12.31 -9.37 -86.04
C GLU A 154 -11.38 -8.51 -86.98
N PRO A 155 -10.33 -9.09 -87.65
CA PRO A 155 -9.03 -9.20 -86.97
C PRO A 155 -7.79 -8.81 -87.83
N SER A 156 -6.66 -8.49 -87.20
CA SER A 156 -5.36 -8.41 -87.90
C SER A 156 -4.13 -8.67 -86.98
N SER A 157 -2.94 -8.67 -87.57
CA SER A 157 -1.75 -9.42 -87.12
C SER A 157 -0.87 -8.73 -86.06
N PRO A 158 0.05 -9.46 -85.37
CA PRO A 158 0.60 -9.01 -84.10
C PRO A 158 1.95 -8.27 -84.19
N ALA A 159 1.99 -7.02 -83.73
CA ALA A 159 3.24 -6.34 -83.36
C ALA A 159 3.87 -6.96 -82.08
N PRO A 160 5.21 -6.97 -81.93
CA PRO A 160 5.89 -7.68 -80.84
C PRO A 160 5.66 -7.01 -79.47
N LYS A 161 4.75 -7.58 -78.68
CA LYS A 161 4.44 -7.14 -77.31
C LYS A 161 5.68 -7.28 -76.40
N SER A 162 6.40 -6.17 -76.21
CA SER A 162 7.58 -6.02 -75.36
C SER A 162 7.46 -6.77 -74.05
N ILE A 163 8.55 -7.42 -73.60
CA ILE A 163 8.62 -8.31 -72.43
C ILE A 163 7.96 -7.68 -71.18
N ARG A 164 8.16 -6.37 -70.98
CA ARG A 164 7.56 -5.57 -69.89
C ARG A 164 6.03 -5.62 -69.85
N SER A 165 5.37 -5.74 -71.01
CA SER A 165 3.90 -5.87 -71.11
C SER A 165 3.40 -7.26 -70.70
N ARG A 166 4.05 -8.34 -71.16
CA ARG A 166 3.76 -9.73 -70.73
C ARG A 166 3.95 -9.91 -69.23
N ILE A 167 4.99 -9.30 -68.65
CA ILE A 167 5.23 -9.29 -67.20
C ILE A 167 4.10 -8.54 -66.47
N ARG A 168 3.73 -7.33 -66.90
CA ARG A 168 2.61 -6.57 -66.29
C ARG A 168 1.28 -7.32 -66.33
N LEU A 169 0.95 -7.99 -67.45
CA LEU A 169 -0.27 -8.80 -67.56
C LEU A 169 -0.24 -10.02 -66.61
N ARG A 170 0.86 -10.80 -66.60
CA ARG A 170 1.01 -11.94 -65.68
C ARG A 170 0.93 -11.52 -64.20
N ILE A 171 1.47 -10.36 -63.83
CA ILE A 171 1.35 -9.81 -62.47
C ILE A 171 -0.12 -9.48 -62.15
N ARG A 172 -0.87 -8.90 -63.08
CA ARG A 172 -2.29 -8.54 -62.91
C ARG A 172 -3.18 -9.79 -62.75
N GLU A 173 -2.92 -10.83 -63.55
CA GLU A 173 -3.59 -12.14 -63.44
C GLU A 173 -3.23 -12.87 -62.15
N ALA A 174 -1.94 -12.92 -61.78
CA ALA A 174 -1.49 -13.53 -60.53
C ALA A 174 -2.07 -12.83 -59.30
N ARG A 175 -2.27 -11.51 -59.36
CA ARG A 175 -2.94 -10.74 -58.30
C ARG A 175 -4.43 -11.08 -58.21
N LYS A 176 -5.18 -11.07 -59.32
CA LYS A 176 -6.59 -11.53 -59.33
C LYS A 176 -6.75 -12.94 -58.76
N ARG A 177 -5.91 -13.90 -59.18
CA ARG A 177 -5.93 -15.29 -58.68
C ARG A 177 -5.61 -15.40 -57.18
N ARG A 178 -4.81 -14.48 -56.61
CA ARG A 178 -4.60 -14.42 -55.15
C ARG A 178 -5.83 -13.87 -54.43
N GLU A 179 -6.41 -12.78 -54.93
CA GLU A 179 -7.60 -12.14 -54.35
C GLU A 179 -8.85 -13.07 -54.41
N GLU A 180 -9.03 -13.84 -55.48
CA GLU A 180 -10.05 -14.89 -55.58
C GLU A 180 -9.81 -16.05 -54.60
N LYS A 181 -8.56 -16.52 -54.49
CA LYS A 181 -8.21 -17.63 -53.59
C LYS A 181 -8.41 -17.24 -52.12
N GLU A 182 -8.03 -16.02 -51.74
CA GLU A 182 -8.27 -15.49 -50.39
C GLU A 182 -9.77 -15.35 -50.07
N LYS A 183 -10.60 -14.90 -51.03
CA LYS A 183 -12.06 -14.90 -50.87
C LYS A 183 -12.62 -16.31 -50.68
N ASN A 184 -12.14 -17.30 -51.45
CA ASN A 184 -12.56 -18.68 -51.31
C ASN A 184 -12.12 -19.31 -49.97
N ASP A 185 -10.90 -19.06 -49.51
CA ASP A 185 -10.43 -19.54 -48.20
C ASP A 185 -11.19 -18.87 -47.03
N LYS A 186 -11.56 -17.59 -47.16
CA LYS A 186 -12.45 -16.90 -46.20
C LYS A 186 -13.85 -17.53 -46.16
N ASN A 187 -14.47 -17.80 -47.31
CA ASN A 187 -15.77 -18.49 -47.37
C ASN A 187 -15.69 -19.93 -46.83
N LYS A 188 -14.64 -20.68 -47.17
CA LYS A 188 -14.42 -22.05 -46.67
C LYS A 188 -14.29 -22.08 -45.14
N ARG A 189 -13.54 -21.13 -44.55
CA ARG A 189 -13.49 -20.96 -43.08
C ARG A 189 -14.87 -20.63 -42.50
N ARG A 190 -15.63 -19.72 -43.10
CA ARG A 190 -16.98 -19.33 -42.63
C ARG A 190 -17.95 -20.52 -42.62
N ASN A 191 -17.88 -21.39 -43.64
CA ASN A 191 -18.67 -22.63 -43.72
C ASN A 191 -18.17 -23.72 -42.76
N SER A 192 -16.88 -23.77 -42.44
CA SER A 192 -16.39 -24.64 -41.35
C SER A 192 -16.92 -24.20 -39.98
N TYR A 193 -16.90 -22.90 -39.67
CA TYR A 193 -17.45 -22.39 -38.41
C TYR A 193 -18.94 -22.70 -38.25
N SER A 194 -19.78 -22.41 -39.27
CA SER A 194 -21.22 -22.67 -39.17
C SER A 194 -21.60 -24.15 -39.16
N ASN A 195 -20.78 -25.04 -39.74
CA ASN A 195 -20.95 -26.48 -39.59
C ASN A 195 -20.51 -26.99 -38.20
N VAL A 196 -19.47 -26.40 -37.61
CA VAL A 196 -19.06 -26.69 -36.22
C VAL A 196 -20.13 -26.22 -35.23
N GLU A 197 -20.71 -25.03 -35.41
CA GLU A 197 -21.85 -24.57 -34.60
C GLU A 197 -23.04 -25.53 -34.68
N LYS A 198 -23.41 -25.98 -35.88
CA LYS A 198 -24.49 -26.98 -36.08
C LYS A 198 -24.20 -28.30 -35.36
N LEU A 199 -22.96 -28.79 -35.38
CA LEU A 199 -22.56 -30.03 -34.71
C LEU A 199 -22.51 -29.89 -33.17
N ILE A 200 -22.11 -28.71 -32.67
CA ILE A 200 -22.15 -28.40 -31.23
C ILE A 200 -23.61 -28.35 -30.74
N LEU A 201 -24.50 -27.72 -31.51
CA LEU A 201 -25.93 -27.65 -31.19
C LEU A 201 -26.60 -29.03 -31.24
N SER A 202 -26.34 -29.85 -32.28
CA SER A 202 -26.99 -31.15 -32.43
C SER A 202 -26.62 -32.19 -31.36
N ASN A 203 -25.46 -32.07 -30.73
CA ASN A 203 -25.00 -33.00 -29.68
C ASN A 203 -25.52 -32.67 -28.27
N THR A 204 -26.31 -31.61 -28.10
CA THR A 204 -26.97 -31.31 -26.82
C THR A 204 -28.27 -32.10 -26.68
N THR A 205 -28.37 -32.92 -25.63
CA THR A 205 -29.59 -33.69 -25.36
C THR A 205 -30.74 -32.76 -24.94
N LYS A 206 -31.94 -32.96 -25.47
CA LYS A 206 -33.07 -32.02 -25.36
C LYS A 206 -33.53 -31.69 -23.93
N LYS A 207 -33.07 -32.40 -22.90
CA LYS A 207 -33.32 -32.10 -21.48
C LYS A 207 -32.50 -30.92 -20.95
N ASP A 208 -31.35 -30.61 -21.56
CA ASP A 208 -30.42 -29.55 -21.13
C ASP A 208 -30.82 -28.15 -21.66
N VAL A 209 -31.75 -28.06 -22.61
CA VAL A 209 -32.15 -26.80 -23.24
C VAL A 209 -33.26 -26.11 -22.44
N THR A 210 -34.23 -26.88 -21.94
CA THR A 210 -35.38 -26.37 -21.17
C THR A 210 -35.01 -25.78 -19.80
N THR A 211 -33.88 -26.20 -19.21
CA THR A 211 -33.36 -25.72 -17.91
C THR A 211 -32.42 -24.53 -18.02
N ARG A 212 -32.12 -24.02 -19.23
CA ARG A 212 -31.15 -22.91 -19.45
C ARG A 212 -31.77 -21.58 -19.84
N VAL A 213 -33.10 -21.47 -19.91
CA VAL A 213 -33.82 -20.27 -20.38
C VAL A 213 -34.64 -19.59 -19.29
N THR A 214 -34.91 -20.25 -18.16
CA THR A 214 -35.18 -19.53 -16.91
C THR A 214 -33.89 -18.87 -16.44
N LYS A 215 -33.86 -17.54 -16.42
CA LYS A 215 -32.77 -16.80 -15.74
C LYS A 215 -32.88 -17.13 -14.25
N LYS A 216 -31.96 -17.95 -13.72
CA LYS A 216 -31.87 -18.18 -12.27
C LYS A 216 -31.60 -16.84 -11.58
N THR A 217 -32.56 -16.37 -10.78
CA THR A 217 -32.41 -15.14 -10.01
C THR A 217 -31.35 -15.34 -8.93
N LYS A 218 -30.33 -14.48 -8.92
CA LYS A 218 -29.31 -14.42 -7.86
C LYS A 218 -29.99 -13.89 -6.58
N ILE A 219 -30.11 -14.74 -5.56
CA ILE A 219 -30.70 -14.36 -4.26
C ILE A 219 -29.68 -13.58 -3.42
N ALA A 220 -28.44 -14.04 -3.44
CA ALA A 220 -27.37 -13.60 -2.55
C ALA A 220 -25.99 -13.89 -3.17
N THR A 221 -24.96 -13.34 -2.54
CA THR A 221 -23.55 -13.67 -2.76
C THR A 221 -22.99 -14.36 -1.52
N VAL A 222 -22.38 -15.53 -1.71
CA VAL A 222 -21.72 -16.33 -0.67
C VAL A 222 -20.23 -16.10 -0.76
N THR A 223 -19.67 -15.41 0.23
CA THR A 223 -18.23 -15.13 0.32
C THR A 223 -17.57 -16.17 1.19
N VAL A 224 -16.63 -16.92 0.60
CA VAL A 224 -15.79 -17.91 1.28
C VAL A 224 -14.36 -17.36 1.37
N ALA A 225 -13.91 -17.07 2.58
CA ALA A 225 -12.55 -16.62 2.87
C ALA A 225 -11.73 -17.82 3.37
N LEU A 226 -10.92 -18.42 2.49
CA LEU A 226 -10.08 -19.57 2.81
C LEU A 226 -8.81 -19.09 3.53
N ILE A 227 -8.70 -19.37 4.82
CA ILE A 227 -7.60 -18.87 5.66
C ILE A 227 -6.46 -19.88 5.74
N GLU A 228 -6.71 -21.05 6.34
CA GLU A 228 -5.64 -22.01 6.66
C GLU A 228 -6.12 -23.46 6.63
N VAL A 229 -5.18 -24.36 6.38
CA VAL A 229 -5.36 -25.80 6.56
C VAL A 229 -4.19 -26.31 7.41
N ALA A 230 -4.49 -26.98 8.53
CA ALA A 230 -3.54 -27.34 9.58
C ALA A 230 -3.68 -28.79 10.02
N GLY A 231 -2.62 -29.38 10.54
CA GLY A 231 -2.59 -30.81 10.94
C GLY A 231 -2.01 -31.72 9.86
N PHE A 232 -1.23 -31.18 8.92
CA PHE A 232 -0.44 -32.00 8.02
C PHE A 232 0.74 -32.63 8.78
N ASN A 233 0.80 -33.96 8.83
CA ASN A 233 1.95 -34.66 9.43
C ASN A 233 3.25 -34.25 8.72
N VAL A 234 4.27 -33.87 9.48
CA VAL A 234 5.61 -33.61 8.94
C VAL A 234 6.20 -34.95 8.49
N LEU A 235 6.36 -35.12 7.18
CA LEU A 235 7.09 -36.27 6.63
C LEU A 235 8.57 -35.90 6.57
N GLU A 236 9.44 -36.82 7.00
CA GLU A 236 10.90 -36.65 7.00
C GLU A 236 11.50 -36.65 5.58
N VAL A 237 10.71 -36.99 4.56
CA VAL A 237 11.13 -37.07 3.16
C VAL A 237 10.97 -35.72 2.47
N GLU A 238 12.07 -35.21 1.91
CA GLU A 238 12.25 -33.86 1.33
C GLU A 238 11.30 -33.45 0.19
N LYS A 239 10.34 -34.30 -0.20
CA LYS A 239 9.44 -34.07 -1.34
C LYS A 239 8.37 -33.03 -0.98
N PRO A 240 8.36 -31.85 -1.63
CA PRO A 240 7.43 -30.79 -1.27
C PRO A 240 5.99 -31.12 -1.68
N ARG A 241 5.04 -30.84 -0.77
CA ARG A 241 3.60 -30.94 -1.03
C ARG A 241 3.11 -29.76 -1.86
N TYR A 242 2.01 -29.95 -2.56
CA TYR A 242 1.39 -28.93 -3.43
C TYR A 242 -0.09 -28.81 -3.08
N ILE A 243 -0.37 -28.16 -1.96
CA ILE A 243 -1.69 -28.19 -1.33
C ILE A 243 -2.57 -27.11 -1.96
N GLY A 244 -3.80 -27.47 -2.33
CA GLY A 244 -4.76 -26.57 -2.96
C GLY A 244 -6.20 -27.03 -2.73
N CYS A 245 -7.11 -26.07 -2.57
CA CYS A 245 -8.52 -26.31 -2.33
C CYS A 245 -9.33 -26.20 -3.62
N ARG A 246 -10.36 -27.03 -3.75
CA ARG A 246 -11.39 -26.93 -4.79
C ARG A 246 -12.73 -26.72 -4.08
N ILE A 247 -13.39 -25.60 -4.38
CA ILE A 247 -14.63 -25.19 -3.72
C ILE A 247 -15.75 -25.24 -4.76
N ARG A 248 -16.86 -25.87 -4.41
CA ARG A 248 -18.06 -26.00 -5.24
C ARG A 248 -19.27 -25.50 -4.47
N LEU A 249 -20.00 -24.55 -5.06
CA LEU A 249 -21.35 -24.19 -4.63
C LEU A 249 -22.28 -24.55 -5.78
N GLY A 250 -23.01 -25.66 -5.65
CA GLY A 250 -23.88 -26.20 -6.69
C GLY A 250 -23.16 -26.39 -8.05
N SER A 251 -23.48 -25.50 -8.99
CA SER A 251 -22.95 -25.41 -10.34
C SER A 251 -21.60 -24.66 -10.43
N GLU A 252 -21.37 -23.63 -9.61
CA GLU A 252 -20.11 -22.89 -9.58
C GLU A 252 -18.96 -23.72 -8.96
N LYS A 253 -17.78 -23.66 -9.58
CA LYS A 253 -16.57 -24.38 -9.13
C LYS A 253 -15.35 -23.46 -9.24
N ARG A 254 -14.67 -23.21 -8.11
CA ARG A 254 -13.44 -22.42 -8.04
C ARG A 254 -12.30 -23.27 -7.48
N LYS A 255 -11.06 -22.91 -7.83
CA LYS A 255 -9.83 -23.52 -7.32
C LYS A 255 -9.01 -22.43 -6.65
N SER A 256 -8.43 -22.71 -5.49
CA SER A 256 -7.44 -21.84 -4.86
C SER A 256 -6.13 -21.86 -5.68
N LYS A 257 -5.20 -20.97 -5.36
CA LYS A 257 -3.78 -21.19 -5.72
C LYS A 257 -3.29 -22.50 -5.09
N MET A 258 -2.33 -23.15 -5.76
CA MET A 258 -1.59 -24.28 -5.17
C MET A 258 -0.36 -23.73 -4.46
N ILE A 259 -0.17 -24.11 -3.20
CA ILE A 259 0.92 -23.61 -2.36
C ILE A 259 1.92 -24.75 -2.11
N LYS A 260 3.20 -24.46 -2.33
CA LYS A 260 4.30 -25.42 -2.20
C LYS A 260 4.92 -25.29 -0.82
N THR A 261 4.60 -26.20 0.10
CA THR A 261 4.89 -26.04 1.53
C THR A 261 5.20 -27.39 2.17
N ASN A 262 6.17 -27.41 3.10
CA ASN A 262 6.50 -28.60 3.91
C ASN A 262 5.95 -28.50 5.34
N ASP A 263 5.61 -27.29 5.79
CA ASP A 263 5.12 -26.99 7.12
C ASP A 263 3.79 -27.68 7.46
N PRO A 264 3.53 -28.00 8.74
CA PRO A 264 2.29 -28.66 9.17
C PRO A 264 1.03 -27.79 9.07
N LYS A 265 1.18 -26.53 8.65
CA LYS A 265 0.16 -25.50 8.49
C LYS A 265 0.38 -24.73 7.20
N VAL A 266 -0.64 -24.63 6.35
CA VAL A 266 -0.63 -23.84 5.11
C VAL A 266 -1.59 -22.67 5.25
N MET A 267 -1.12 -21.46 4.98
CA MET A 267 -1.93 -20.24 4.88
C MET A 267 -2.30 -19.98 3.42
N PHE A 268 -3.58 -19.76 3.13
CA PHE A 268 -4.11 -19.45 1.80
C PHE A 268 -4.44 -17.96 1.64
N GLN A 269 -5.19 -17.40 2.61
CA GLN A 269 -5.67 -16.01 2.63
C GLN A 269 -6.38 -15.59 1.32
N GLU A 270 -7.24 -16.46 0.78
CA GLU A 270 -7.93 -16.24 -0.51
C GLU A 270 -9.43 -15.98 -0.33
N LEU A 271 -9.96 -14.98 -1.05
CA LEU A 271 -11.38 -14.66 -1.08
C LEU A 271 -12.06 -15.25 -2.33
N HIS A 272 -13.18 -15.93 -2.16
CA HIS A 272 -13.97 -16.50 -3.24
C HIS A 272 -15.47 -16.18 -3.07
N ASN A 273 -16.00 -15.29 -3.91
CA ASN A 273 -17.41 -14.92 -3.92
C ASN A 273 -18.17 -15.80 -4.93
N PHE A 274 -19.24 -16.47 -4.51
CA PHE A 274 -20.09 -17.31 -5.35
C PHE A 274 -21.52 -16.76 -5.40
N ASN A 275 -22.25 -16.95 -6.50
CA ASN A 275 -23.66 -16.57 -6.57
C ASN A 275 -24.54 -17.67 -5.96
N LEU A 276 -25.55 -17.29 -5.18
CA LEU A 276 -26.53 -18.21 -4.60
C LEU A 276 -27.84 -18.20 -5.40
N TYR A 277 -28.30 -19.39 -5.75
CA TYR A 277 -29.56 -19.65 -6.45
C TYR A 277 -30.48 -20.56 -5.59
N GLU A 278 -31.77 -20.57 -5.92
CA GLU A 278 -32.82 -21.25 -5.13
C GLU A 278 -32.55 -22.74 -4.89
N ASP A 279 -32.00 -23.47 -5.87
CA ASP A 279 -31.74 -24.92 -5.74
C ASP A 279 -30.39 -25.26 -5.06
N GLU A 280 -29.50 -24.29 -4.84
CA GLU A 280 -28.05 -24.55 -4.74
C GLU A 280 -27.45 -24.20 -3.35
N HIS A 281 -28.01 -24.80 -2.29
CA HIS A 281 -27.66 -24.49 -0.88
C HIS A 281 -26.48 -25.27 -0.28
N ILE A 282 -25.86 -26.21 -1.00
CA ILE A 282 -24.76 -27.06 -0.47
C ILE A 282 -23.41 -26.55 -0.98
N LEU A 283 -22.56 -26.12 -0.05
CA LEU A 283 -21.17 -25.73 -0.27
C LEU A 283 -20.25 -26.93 0.06
N GLU A 284 -19.45 -27.36 -0.91
CA GLU A 284 -18.48 -28.45 -0.79
C GLU A 284 -17.06 -27.91 -0.98
N ILE A 285 -16.22 -28.04 0.05
CA ILE A 285 -14.80 -27.68 0.03
C ILE A 285 -13.98 -28.98 0.04
N VAL A 286 -13.08 -29.16 -0.91
CA VAL A 286 -12.24 -30.37 -1.03
C VAL A 286 -10.77 -29.95 -1.05
N VAL A 287 -9.98 -30.49 -0.13
CA VAL A 287 -8.53 -30.26 -0.08
C VAL A 287 -7.82 -31.33 -0.92
N TRP A 288 -6.86 -30.89 -1.73
CA TRP A 288 -6.03 -31.74 -2.57
C TRP A 288 -4.55 -31.50 -2.25
N ASP A 289 -3.76 -32.56 -2.19
CA ASP A 289 -2.30 -32.48 -2.28
C ASP A 289 -1.91 -32.97 -3.67
N LYS A 290 -1.58 -32.01 -4.54
CA LYS A 290 -1.36 -32.18 -5.98
C LYS A 290 -2.56 -32.84 -6.70
N ASP A 291 -2.53 -34.17 -6.79
CA ASP A 291 -3.50 -35.02 -7.49
C ASP A 291 -4.31 -35.92 -6.54
N VAL A 292 -3.95 -35.98 -5.26
CA VAL A 292 -4.62 -36.81 -4.24
C VAL A 292 -5.68 -35.98 -3.50
N LYS A 293 -6.90 -36.49 -3.37
CA LYS A 293 -7.92 -35.93 -2.47
C LYS A 293 -7.48 -36.20 -1.03
N VAL A 294 -7.22 -35.16 -0.26
CA VAL A 294 -6.79 -35.25 1.15
C VAL A 294 -7.99 -35.41 2.07
N GLY A 295 -9.07 -34.68 1.79
CA GLY A 295 -10.28 -34.69 2.61
C GLY A 295 -11.35 -33.77 2.00
N ARG A 296 -12.55 -33.80 2.56
CA ARG A 296 -13.69 -32.96 2.15
C ARG A 296 -14.33 -32.30 3.36
N HIS A 297 -15.05 -31.21 3.15
CA HIS A 297 -16.00 -30.67 4.10
C HIS A 297 -17.23 -30.18 3.34
N THR A 298 -18.43 -30.57 3.77
CA THR A 298 -19.70 -30.11 3.20
C THR A 298 -20.51 -29.34 4.24
N ILE A 299 -21.01 -28.16 3.88
CA ILE A 299 -21.85 -27.33 4.74
C ILE A 299 -23.14 -26.90 4.01
N ASP A 300 -24.25 -26.97 4.74
CA ASP A 300 -25.59 -26.57 4.33
C ASP A 300 -25.80 -25.09 4.70
N LEU A 301 -25.97 -24.25 3.69
CA LEU A 301 -26.09 -22.80 3.85
C LEU A 301 -27.43 -22.37 4.45
N SER A 302 -28.47 -23.22 4.42
CA SER A 302 -29.80 -22.88 4.95
C SER A 302 -29.81 -22.65 6.47
N ARG A 303 -28.81 -23.19 7.18
CA ARG A 303 -28.68 -23.18 8.66
C ARG A 303 -27.77 -22.07 9.18
N ILE A 304 -27.46 -21.08 8.36
CA ILE A 304 -26.46 -20.04 8.66
C ILE A 304 -27.15 -18.69 8.74
N GLU A 305 -26.82 -17.91 9.78
CA GLU A 305 -27.25 -16.52 9.93
C GLU A 305 -26.86 -15.72 8.68
N LYS A 306 -27.87 -15.21 7.98
CA LYS A 306 -27.69 -14.31 6.82
C LYS A 306 -27.08 -12.99 7.29
N GLU A 307 -26.34 -12.33 6.41
CA GLU A 307 -25.72 -11.00 6.56
C GLU A 307 -24.68 -10.88 7.68
N LYS A 308 -24.21 -12.01 8.22
CA LYS A 308 -23.18 -12.09 9.27
C LYS A 308 -22.07 -13.08 8.89
N THR A 309 -20.85 -12.81 9.34
CA THR A 309 -19.67 -13.62 9.00
C THR A 309 -19.44 -14.74 10.00
N LYS A 310 -19.59 -16.00 9.58
CA LYS A 310 -19.37 -17.17 10.44
C LYS A 310 -17.92 -17.64 10.35
N LYS A 311 -17.24 -17.68 11.50
CA LYS A 311 -15.91 -18.30 11.68
C LYS A 311 -16.07 -19.82 11.76
N VAL A 312 -15.50 -20.59 10.84
CA VAL A 312 -15.70 -22.05 10.74
C VAL A 312 -14.36 -22.78 10.76
N GLN A 313 -14.08 -23.49 11.87
CA GLN A 313 -12.90 -24.35 12.03
C GLN A 313 -13.35 -25.79 12.30
N VAL A 314 -13.11 -26.71 11.36
CA VAL A 314 -13.65 -28.09 11.40
C VAL A 314 -12.61 -29.07 10.83
N PRO A 315 -12.49 -30.31 11.35
CA PRO A 315 -11.78 -31.39 10.65
C PRO A 315 -12.41 -31.69 9.29
N LEU A 316 -11.61 -32.20 8.36
CA LEU A 316 -12.07 -32.68 7.05
C LEU A 316 -12.50 -34.16 7.14
N ASP A 317 -13.57 -34.51 6.41
CA ASP A 317 -13.93 -35.90 6.07
C ASP A 317 -12.66 -36.69 5.71
N ASP A 318 -12.55 -37.90 6.25
CA ASP A 318 -11.47 -38.87 6.02
C ASP A 318 -10.07 -38.49 6.57
N SER A 319 -9.90 -37.43 7.39
CA SER A 319 -8.57 -37.05 7.90
C SER A 319 -8.58 -36.27 9.25
N GLU A 320 -7.44 -36.25 9.96
CA GLU A 320 -7.24 -35.40 11.16
C GLU A 320 -7.02 -33.91 10.85
N ILE A 321 -6.85 -33.59 9.57
CA ILE A 321 -6.51 -32.25 9.08
C ILE A 321 -7.72 -31.33 9.27
N ARG A 322 -7.47 -30.10 9.74
CA ARG A 322 -8.49 -29.09 10.03
C ARG A 322 -8.41 -27.96 9.04
N ILE A 323 -9.56 -27.56 8.51
CA ILE A 323 -9.71 -26.36 7.69
C ILE A 323 -10.29 -25.23 8.55
N PHE A 324 -9.77 -24.02 8.40
CA PHE A 324 -10.36 -22.80 8.95
C PHE A 324 -10.64 -21.80 7.82
N TYR A 325 -11.89 -21.34 7.78
CA TYR A 325 -12.38 -20.40 6.78
C TYR A 325 -13.47 -19.50 7.39
N LEU A 326 -13.71 -18.35 6.76
CA LEU A 326 -14.87 -17.50 7.06
C LEU A 326 -15.91 -17.71 5.97
N LEU A 327 -17.18 -17.69 6.36
CA LEU A 327 -18.31 -17.88 5.47
C LEU A 327 -19.37 -16.80 5.74
N THR A 328 -19.68 -15.99 4.73
CA THR A 328 -20.67 -14.90 4.82
C THR A 328 -21.67 -15.00 3.68
N ILE A 329 -22.96 -15.04 4.01
CA ILE A 329 -24.06 -15.00 3.03
C ILE A 329 -24.62 -13.57 3.07
N SER A 330 -24.61 -12.85 1.95
CA SER A 330 -24.94 -11.42 1.93
C SER A 330 -25.42 -10.95 0.55
N GLY A 331 -25.73 -9.66 0.36
CA GLY A 331 -26.21 -9.15 -0.92
C GLY A 331 -27.65 -9.57 -1.26
N ILE A 332 -28.49 -9.70 -0.24
CA ILE A 332 -29.91 -10.10 -0.35
C ILE A 332 -30.77 -8.86 -0.60
N SER A 333 -31.61 -8.92 -1.64
CA SER A 333 -32.45 -7.81 -2.14
C SER A 333 -33.71 -7.52 -1.32
N ASP A 334 -33.91 -8.20 -0.19
CA ASP A 334 -35.15 -8.09 0.61
C ASP A 334 -35.25 -6.74 1.36
N ILE A 335 -35.96 -5.79 0.73
CA ILE A 335 -36.26 -4.44 1.24
C ILE A 335 -36.89 -4.48 2.65
N ASN A 336 -37.65 -5.55 2.95
CA ASN A 336 -38.31 -5.77 4.24
C ASN A 336 -37.36 -5.67 5.45
N THR A 337 -36.06 -5.91 5.28
CA THR A 337 -35.08 -5.76 6.38
C THR A 337 -35.02 -4.33 6.95
N LEU A 338 -35.27 -3.29 6.15
CA LEU A 338 -35.33 -1.91 6.64
C LEU A 338 -36.66 -1.59 7.35
N TYR A 339 -37.79 -2.06 6.80
CA TYR A 339 -39.11 -1.88 7.41
C TYR A 339 -39.21 -2.59 8.77
N ASN A 340 -38.78 -3.85 8.83
CA ASN A 340 -38.74 -4.63 10.07
C ASN A 340 -37.85 -4.00 11.14
N MET A 341 -36.81 -3.26 10.73
CA MET A 341 -35.95 -2.51 11.67
C MET A 341 -36.70 -1.29 12.24
N TYR A 342 -37.29 -0.44 11.40
CA TYR A 342 -38.06 0.72 11.86
C TYR A 342 -39.24 0.35 12.76
N GLU A 343 -39.88 -0.80 12.55
CA GLU A 343 -40.94 -1.30 13.43
C GLU A 343 -40.41 -1.78 14.81
N ASN A 344 -39.21 -2.39 14.84
CA ASN A 344 -38.58 -2.92 16.07
C ASN A 344 -37.64 -1.94 16.80
N GLU A 345 -37.24 -0.82 16.17
CA GLU A 345 -36.34 0.21 16.74
C GLU A 345 -36.80 0.67 18.13
N GLY A 346 -38.11 0.81 18.32
CA GLY A 346 -38.72 1.21 19.58
C GLY A 346 -38.43 0.27 20.76
N GLY A 347 -38.06 -1.00 20.51
CA GLY A 347 -37.78 -2.02 21.54
C GLY A 347 -36.33 -2.49 21.55
N GLU A 348 -35.83 -2.95 20.40
CA GLU A 348 -34.53 -3.63 20.32
C GLU A 348 -33.35 -2.68 20.52
N ALA A 349 -33.35 -1.51 19.86
CA ALA A 349 -32.31 -0.50 20.05
C ALA A 349 -32.25 -0.01 21.52
N LYS A 350 -33.40 0.11 22.19
CA LYS A 350 -33.45 0.42 23.64
C LYS A 350 -32.85 -0.70 24.49
N ASN A 351 -33.05 -1.97 24.11
CA ASN A 351 -32.46 -3.11 24.80
C ASN A 351 -30.95 -3.26 24.55
N LEU A 352 -30.47 -2.97 23.34
CA LEU A 352 -29.04 -2.87 23.00
C LEU A 352 -28.35 -1.73 23.78
N ARG A 353 -28.93 -0.53 23.77
CA ARG A 353 -28.46 0.62 24.58
C ARG A 353 -28.52 0.35 26.10
N ARG A 354 -29.40 -0.55 26.57
CA ARG A 354 -29.39 -1.06 27.96
C ARG A 354 -28.31 -2.13 28.20
N LYS A 355 -27.93 -2.92 27.19
CA LYS A 355 -26.88 -3.96 27.28
C LYS A 355 -25.50 -3.35 27.46
N TYR A 356 -25.15 -2.32 26.68
CA TYR A 356 -23.79 -1.76 26.66
C TYR A 356 -23.55 -0.60 27.64
N LYS A 357 -24.43 -0.39 28.64
CA LYS A 357 -24.18 0.58 29.72
C LYS A 357 -22.92 0.21 30.53
N TRP A 358 -22.13 1.22 30.92
CA TRP A 358 -20.82 1.06 31.57
C TRP A 358 -20.80 0.05 32.73
N TYR A 359 -21.82 0.06 33.59
CA TYR A 359 -21.91 -0.83 34.75
C TYR A 359 -22.23 -2.30 34.42
N ARG A 360 -22.64 -2.64 33.18
CA ARG A 360 -22.90 -4.03 32.77
C ARG A 360 -21.63 -4.66 32.18
N LEU A 361 -20.82 -5.24 33.08
CA LEU A 361 -19.57 -5.92 32.73
C LEU A 361 -19.74 -7.42 32.38
N CYS A 362 -20.98 -7.92 32.36
CA CYS A 362 -21.27 -9.29 31.93
C CYS A 362 -21.05 -9.47 30.42
N ASP A 363 -20.57 -10.67 30.05
CA ASP A 363 -19.93 -11.00 28.76
C ASP A 363 -18.62 -10.23 28.53
N THR A 364 -17.59 -10.89 28.02
CA THR A 364 -16.26 -10.31 27.77
C THR A 364 -15.81 -10.40 26.32
N ALA A 365 -16.61 -11.01 25.45
CA ALA A 365 -16.29 -11.08 24.01
C ALA A 365 -16.61 -9.77 23.28
N ASP A 366 -17.74 -9.13 23.66
CA ASP A 366 -18.30 -7.97 22.98
C ASP A 366 -18.17 -6.66 23.77
N VAL A 367 -17.56 -5.66 23.14
CA VAL A 367 -17.37 -4.31 23.70
C VAL A 367 -18.55 -3.40 23.36
N GLY A 368 -19.15 -3.59 22.19
CA GLY A 368 -20.29 -2.82 21.72
C GLY A 368 -20.97 -3.37 20.47
N TRP A 369 -21.74 -2.50 19.85
CA TRP A 369 -22.58 -2.75 18.68
C TRP A 369 -22.49 -1.56 17.72
N LEU A 370 -22.45 -1.85 16.43
CA LEU A 370 -22.48 -0.88 15.34
C LEU A 370 -23.67 -1.22 14.44
N ASN A 371 -24.56 -0.24 14.25
CA ASN A 371 -25.59 -0.24 13.22
C ASN A 371 -25.14 0.66 12.06
N VAL A 372 -25.28 0.18 10.82
CA VAL A 372 -24.99 0.95 9.59
C VAL A 372 -26.16 0.83 8.63
N ILE A 373 -26.82 1.94 8.34
CA ILE A 373 -27.85 2.03 7.30
C ILE A 373 -27.22 2.66 6.06
N VAL A 374 -27.24 1.92 4.95
CA VAL A 374 -26.72 2.33 3.65
C VAL A 374 -27.90 2.64 2.75
N TYR A 375 -28.17 3.94 2.54
CA TYR A 375 -29.31 4.39 1.73
C TYR A 375 -29.04 4.21 0.23
N GLY A 376 -27.89 4.71 -0.22
CA GLY A 376 -27.55 4.77 -1.63
C GLY A 376 -26.37 5.69 -1.91
N ALA A 377 -26.03 5.85 -3.18
CA ALA A 377 -24.98 6.74 -3.64
C ALA A 377 -25.47 7.66 -4.78
N LYS A 378 -24.69 8.71 -5.08
CA LYS A 378 -24.90 9.61 -6.23
C LYS A 378 -23.55 9.94 -6.87
N GLY A 379 -23.55 10.25 -8.16
CA GLY A 379 -22.37 10.76 -8.87
C GLY A 379 -21.37 9.70 -9.33
N LEU A 380 -21.75 8.43 -9.35
CA LEU A 380 -20.86 7.31 -9.69
C LEU A 380 -20.59 7.23 -11.21
N THR A 381 -19.47 6.58 -11.57
CA THR A 381 -19.10 6.22 -12.95
C THR A 381 -19.36 4.74 -13.30
N GLY A 382 -19.88 3.97 -12.36
CA GLY A 382 -20.35 2.60 -12.56
C GLY A 382 -21.87 2.56 -12.69
N ASN A 383 -22.36 1.71 -13.60
CA ASN A 383 -23.80 1.56 -13.86
C ASN A 383 -24.43 0.43 -13.04
N ASP A 384 -23.67 -0.63 -12.73
CA ASP A 384 -24.16 -1.81 -12.01
C ASP A 384 -23.40 -1.90 -10.68
N CYS A 385 -23.84 -1.14 -9.69
CA CYS A 385 -23.08 -0.89 -8.47
C CYS A 385 -23.62 -1.65 -7.26
N TYR A 386 -22.68 -2.21 -6.49
CA TYR A 386 -22.91 -2.78 -5.17
C TYR A 386 -21.90 -2.21 -4.18
N CYS A 387 -22.28 -2.20 -2.90
CA CYS A 387 -21.49 -1.68 -1.80
C CYS A 387 -21.02 -2.85 -0.92
N ILE A 388 -19.76 -2.79 -0.49
CA ILE A 388 -19.13 -3.74 0.42
C ILE A 388 -18.79 -2.99 1.70
N LEU A 389 -19.14 -3.57 2.85
CA LEU A 389 -18.77 -3.09 4.17
C LEU A 389 -17.81 -4.11 4.77
N SER A 390 -16.58 -3.68 5.04
CA SER A 390 -15.51 -4.48 5.66
C SER A 390 -15.27 -3.96 7.08
N PHE A 391 -15.46 -4.82 8.08
CA PHE A 391 -15.27 -4.51 9.49
C PHE A 391 -14.42 -5.58 10.18
N ASN A 392 -13.15 -5.27 10.46
CA ASN A 392 -12.14 -6.21 10.97
C ASN A 392 -12.02 -7.49 10.11
N ASN A 393 -12.72 -8.55 10.50
CA ASN A 393 -12.74 -9.85 9.82
C ASN A 393 -14.11 -10.19 9.21
N GLU A 394 -15.07 -9.27 9.24
CA GLU A 394 -16.41 -9.44 8.68
C GLU A 394 -16.53 -8.62 7.39
N ARG A 395 -17.13 -9.19 6.34
CA ARG A 395 -17.29 -8.53 5.04
C ARG A 395 -18.67 -8.81 4.47
N VAL A 396 -19.52 -7.79 4.43
CA VAL A 396 -20.94 -7.89 4.05
C VAL A 396 -21.21 -7.02 2.82
N PHE A 397 -22.17 -7.42 1.99
CA PHE A 397 -22.43 -6.86 0.67
C PHE A 397 -23.89 -6.38 0.58
N THR A 398 -24.16 -5.27 -0.12
CA THR A 398 -25.51 -4.93 -0.60
C THR A 398 -25.87 -5.76 -1.85
N ALA A 399 -27.15 -5.76 -2.23
CA ALA A 399 -27.53 -6.23 -3.55
C ALA A 399 -27.00 -5.27 -4.64
N THR A 400 -26.75 -5.78 -5.85
CA THR A 400 -26.37 -4.95 -7.00
C THR A 400 -27.60 -4.22 -7.54
N ASP A 401 -27.54 -2.90 -7.58
CA ASP A 401 -28.48 -2.06 -8.32
C ASP A 401 -27.91 -1.82 -9.73
N ASN A 402 -28.74 -1.88 -10.77
CA ASN A 402 -28.33 -2.09 -12.15
C ASN A 402 -28.82 -0.99 -13.08
N LYS A 403 -27.93 -0.51 -13.97
CA LYS A 403 -28.16 0.59 -14.94
C LYS A 403 -28.36 1.99 -14.31
N THR A 404 -27.83 2.24 -13.11
CA THR A 404 -28.09 3.47 -12.33
C THR A 404 -26.81 4.05 -11.73
N ASN A 405 -26.40 5.26 -12.17
CA ASN A 405 -25.24 5.99 -11.60
C ASN A 405 -25.51 6.60 -10.20
N ALA A 406 -26.69 6.36 -9.64
CA ALA A 406 -27.15 6.81 -8.34
C ALA A 406 -27.95 5.69 -7.64
N PRO A 407 -27.29 4.58 -7.26
CA PRO A 407 -27.96 3.37 -6.78
C PRO A 407 -28.60 3.56 -5.40
N SER A 408 -29.74 2.90 -5.17
CA SER A 408 -30.46 2.94 -3.89
C SER A 408 -30.60 1.55 -3.26
N TRP A 409 -29.75 1.25 -2.27
CA TRP A 409 -29.69 -0.06 -1.62
C TRP A 409 -30.60 -0.18 -0.39
N MET A 410 -30.88 0.92 0.31
CA MET A 410 -31.79 1.01 1.46
C MET A 410 -31.65 -0.15 2.49
N LYS A 411 -30.40 -0.48 2.86
CA LYS A 411 -30.07 -1.71 3.60
C LYS A 411 -29.46 -1.42 4.97
N VAL A 412 -29.84 -2.21 5.98
CA VAL A 412 -29.29 -2.16 7.34
C VAL A 412 -28.27 -3.27 7.54
N PHE A 413 -27.14 -2.97 8.19
CA PHE A 413 -26.10 -3.92 8.57
C PHE A 413 -25.73 -3.79 10.05
N HIS A 414 -25.43 -4.94 10.66
CA HIS A 414 -25.31 -5.09 12.10
C HIS A 414 -23.99 -5.77 12.47
N PHE A 415 -23.08 -5.05 13.12
CA PHE A 415 -21.73 -5.53 13.44
C PHE A 415 -21.50 -5.62 14.96
N GLN A 416 -20.86 -6.70 15.40
CA GLN A 416 -20.44 -6.87 16.79
C GLN A 416 -19.08 -6.20 17.00
N VAL A 417 -19.03 -5.12 17.76
CA VAL A 417 -17.80 -4.33 17.96
C VAL A 417 -16.92 -5.01 19.01
N THR A 418 -15.82 -5.61 18.57
CA THR A 418 -14.84 -6.26 19.44
C THR A 418 -13.78 -5.30 19.97
N ASP A 419 -13.45 -4.22 19.25
CA ASP A 419 -12.59 -3.11 19.69
C ASP A 419 -13.15 -1.78 19.15
N ILE A 420 -13.11 -0.72 19.96
CA ILE A 420 -13.71 0.58 19.62
C ILE A 420 -12.81 1.43 18.71
N THR A 421 -11.52 1.11 18.61
CA THR A 421 -10.60 1.80 17.69
C THR A 421 -10.47 1.10 16.33
N SER A 422 -11.41 0.21 16.01
CA SER A 422 -11.57 -0.34 14.67
C SER A 422 -12.00 0.75 13.67
N ILE A 423 -11.79 0.46 12.40
CA ILE A 423 -12.18 1.28 11.27
C ILE A 423 -13.20 0.45 10.46
N LEU A 424 -14.29 1.09 10.03
CA LEU A 424 -15.18 0.53 9.02
C LEU A 424 -14.71 1.01 7.65
N GLU A 425 -14.41 0.09 6.76
CA GLU A 425 -14.14 0.40 5.35
C GLU A 425 -15.40 0.13 4.52
N ILE A 426 -15.78 1.07 3.66
CA ILE A 426 -16.96 0.99 2.80
C ILE A 426 -16.53 1.25 1.36
N THR A 427 -16.66 0.24 0.51
CA THR A 427 -16.13 0.25 -0.85
C THR A 427 -17.24 -0.04 -1.86
N VAL A 428 -17.37 0.81 -2.89
CA VAL A 428 -18.34 0.66 -3.97
C VAL A 428 -17.65 0.06 -5.20
N TYR A 429 -18.22 -1.02 -5.74
CA TYR A 429 -17.69 -1.75 -6.89
C TYR A 429 -18.72 -1.81 -8.04
N ASP A 430 -18.23 -1.84 -9.27
CA ASP A 430 -19.01 -2.08 -10.49
C ASP A 430 -18.95 -3.59 -10.84
N GLU A 431 -20.09 -4.30 -10.84
CA GLU A 431 -20.15 -5.75 -11.10
C GLU A 431 -19.82 -6.12 -12.56
N LYS A 432 -19.97 -5.19 -13.51
CA LYS A 432 -19.61 -5.42 -14.93
C LYS A 432 -18.11 -5.22 -15.18
N LYS A 433 -17.50 -4.19 -14.57
CA LYS A 433 -16.07 -3.88 -14.76
C LYS A 433 -15.17 -4.70 -13.83
N GLY A 434 -15.66 -5.05 -12.64
CA GLY A 434 -14.83 -5.59 -11.55
C GLY A 434 -13.92 -4.54 -10.90
N GLU A 435 -14.17 -3.25 -11.17
CA GLU A 435 -13.35 -2.12 -10.72
C GLU A 435 -13.93 -1.47 -9.45
N GLU A 436 -13.03 -0.94 -8.62
CA GLU A 436 -13.34 -0.13 -7.45
C GLU A 436 -13.74 1.29 -7.90
N VAL A 437 -15.01 1.65 -7.72
CA VAL A 437 -15.56 2.95 -8.14
C VAL A 437 -15.20 4.03 -7.11
N GLY A 438 -15.20 3.66 -5.83
CA GLY A 438 -14.72 4.53 -4.76
C GLY A 438 -14.82 3.90 -3.37
N ASN A 439 -14.07 4.44 -2.42
CA ASN A 439 -13.84 3.85 -1.10
C ASN A 439 -13.84 4.91 0.01
N ILE A 440 -14.18 4.53 1.24
CA ILE A 440 -14.07 5.39 2.43
C ILE A 440 -13.78 4.57 3.69
N SER A 441 -12.84 5.08 4.49
CA SER A 441 -12.44 4.53 5.78
C SER A 441 -12.97 5.42 6.92
N ILE A 442 -13.83 4.90 7.80
CA ILE A 442 -14.47 5.65 8.90
C ILE A 442 -14.09 5.03 10.26
N PRO A 443 -13.30 5.71 11.12
CA PRO A 443 -13.02 5.27 12.49
C PRO A 443 -14.29 5.29 13.35
N LEU A 444 -14.53 4.26 14.17
CA LEU A 444 -15.78 4.19 14.95
C LEU A 444 -15.97 5.35 15.95
N LEU A 445 -14.87 5.93 16.43
CA LEU A 445 -14.88 7.06 17.36
C LEU A 445 -15.23 8.41 16.70
N ASN A 446 -15.26 8.47 15.37
CA ASN A 446 -15.60 9.67 14.60
C ASN A 446 -17.06 9.64 14.09
N ILE A 447 -17.86 8.64 14.48
CA ILE A 447 -19.24 8.49 14.03
C ILE A 447 -20.15 9.44 14.81
N GLU A 448 -20.71 10.42 14.09
CA GLU A 448 -21.79 11.27 14.57
C GLU A 448 -23.14 10.62 14.22
N PRO A 449 -24.13 10.59 15.14
CA PRO A 449 -25.42 9.95 14.91
C PRO A 449 -26.31 10.79 14.00
N GLY A 450 -26.69 10.24 12.84
CA GLY A 450 -27.63 10.84 11.89
C GLY A 450 -27.30 10.50 10.44
N LYS A 451 -28.04 11.10 9.50
CA LYS A 451 -27.90 10.86 8.05
C LYS A 451 -26.89 11.84 7.46
N LYS A 452 -25.73 11.36 7.03
CA LYS A 452 -24.63 12.19 6.51
C LYS A 452 -24.21 11.71 5.11
N TRP A 453 -23.96 12.67 4.21
CA TRP A 453 -23.33 12.40 2.92
C TRP A 453 -21.81 12.37 3.11
N TYR A 454 -21.18 11.32 2.59
CA TYR A 454 -19.74 11.12 2.63
C TYR A 454 -19.16 11.13 1.22
N ALA A 455 -18.07 11.87 0.99
CA ALA A 455 -17.35 11.86 -0.28
C ALA A 455 -16.59 10.53 -0.46
N LEU A 456 -16.75 9.89 -1.62
CA LEU A 456 -15.98 8.69 -1.96
C LEU A 456 -14.57 9.07 -2.45
N LYS A 457 -13.57 8.28 -2.07
CA LYS A 457 -12.17 8.43 -2.49
C LYS A 457 -11.82 7.44 -3.59
N GLU A 458 -10.78 7.69 -4.37
CA GLU A 458 -10.18 6.66 -5.22
C GLU A 458 -9.53 5.55 -4.36
N SER A 459 -9.18 4.40 -4.95
CA SER A 459 -8.55 3.26 -4.26
C SER A 459 -7.21 3.60 -3.57
N THR A 460 -6.56 4.68 -3.98
CA THR A 460 -5.37 5.24 -3.30
C THR A 460 -5.69 5.95 -1.97
N GLN A 461 -6.97 6.17 -1.67
CA GLN A 461 -7.55 6.90 -0.53
C GLN A 461 -6.99 8.32 -0.28
N ARG A 462 -6.35 8.92 -1.29
CA ARG A 462 -5.75 10.27 -1.27
C ARG A 462 -6.61 11.32 -1.95
N GLU A 463 -7.16 10.98 -3.11
CA GLU A 463 -7.92 11.88 -3.98
C GLU A 463 -9.38 11.42 -4.05
N ARG A 464 -10.29 12.30 -4.52
CA ARG A 464 -11.71 11.96 -4.66
C ARG A 464 -11.90 10.90 -5.75
N ALA A 465 -12.90 10.04 -5.59
CA ALA A 465 -13.28 9.04 -6.58
C ALA A 465 -13.62 9.67 -7.95
N ARG A 466 -13.53 8.87 -9.02
CA ARG A 466 -13.80 9.32 -10.39
C ARG A 466 -15.31 9.39 -10.63
N GLY A 467 -15.84 10.61 -10.80
CA GLY A 467 -17.24 10.85 -11.15
C GLY A 467 -17.68 12.29 -10.92
N ASN A 468 -18.98 12.57 -11.11
CA ASN A 468 -19.55 13.88 -10.85
C ASN A 468 -19.93 13.99 -9.37
N ASN A 469 -19.01 14.49 -8.55
CA ASN A 469 -19.14 14.61 -7.09
C ASN A 469 -19.62 13.31 -6.40
N PRO A 470 -18.87 12.18 -6.54
CA PRO A 470 -19.29 10.87 -6.06
C PRO A 470 -19.39 10.82 -4.54
N ARG A 471 -20.61 10.53 -4.05
CA ARG A 471 -20.96 10.57 -2.62
C ARG A 471 -21.92 9.44 -2.23
N ILE A 472 -21.77 8.94 -1.01
CA ILE A 472 -22.61 7.89 -0.42
C ILE A 472 -23.39 8.44 0.79
N LEU A 473 -24.66 8.07 0.93
CA LEU A 473 -25.52 8.47 2.05
C LEU A 473 -25.59 7.34 3.08
N LEU A 474 -25.09 7.63 4.27
CA LEU A 474 -24.97 6.68 5.38
C LEU A 474 -25.61 7.25 6.65
N GLU A 475 -26.09 6.36 7.50
CA GLU A 475 -26.50 6.65 8.87
C GLU A 475 -25.96 5.56 9.79
N MET A 476 -25.30 5.97 10.87
CA MET A 476 -24.44 5.09 11.65
C MET A 476 -24.65 5.34 13.15
N GLU A 477 -24.86 4.26 13.93
CA GLU A 477 -24.98 4.33 15.39
C GLU A 477 -23.99 3.36 16.05
N VAL A 478 -23.18 3.85 16.99
CA VAL A 478 -22.33 3.02 17.85
C VAL A 478 -22.83 3.05 19.29
N SER A 479 -23.05 1.88 19.88
CA SER A 479 -23.38 1.70 21.30
C SER A 479 -22.34 0.80 21.96
N TRP A 480 -21.53 1.32 22.90
CA TRP A 480 -20.37 0.61 23.46
C TRP A 480 -20.19 0.86 24.97
N ASN A 481 -19.59 -0.11 25.67
CA ASN A 481 -19.27 0.00 27.09
C ASN A 481 -17.83 0.55 27.29
N LEU A 482 -17.73 1.73 27.89
CA LEU A 482 -16.47 2.43 28.18
C LEU A 482 -15.43 1.59 28.95
N ILE A 483 -15.87 0.81 29.95
CA ILE A 483 -14.99 0.00 30.81
C ILE A 483 -14.58 -1.29 30.09
N LYS A 484 -15.48 -1.92 29.33
CA LYS A 484 -15.10 -3.07 28.49
C LYS A 484 -14.06 -2.65 27.43
N ALA A 485 -14.26 -1.49 26.80
CA ALA A 485 -13.33 -0.96 25.82
C ALA A 485 -11.95 -0.66 26.41
N SER A 486 -11.87 0.04 27.55
CA SER A 486 -10.58 0.37 28.17
C SER A 486 -9.78 -0.87 28.58
N LEU A 487 -10.45 -1.94 29.02
CA LEU A 487 -9.82 -3.24 29.29
C LEU A 487 -9.41 -3.98 28.01
N LYS A 488 -10.24 -3.94 26.94
CA LYS A 488 -9.93 -4.57 25.65
C LYS A 488 -8.66 -4.01 25.02
N VAL A 489 -8.42 -2.69 25.10
CA VAL A 489 -7.23 -2.02 24.55
C VAL A 489 -5.90 -2.60 25.10
N LEU A 490 -5.92 -3.18 26.31
CA LEU A 490 -4.75 -3.85 26.93
C LEU A 490 -4.60 -5.33 26.54
N THR A 491 -5.62 -5.93 25.92
CA THR A 491 -5.56 -7.30 25.35
C THR A 491 -5.00 -7.25 23.93
N PRO A 492 -4.38 -8.31 23.38
CA PRO A 492 -3.86 -8.29 22.01
C PRO A 492 -4.94 -7.92 20.98
N LYS A 493 -4.59 -7.07 20.01
CA LYS A 493 -5.48 -6.64 18.94
C LYS A 493 -5.88 -7.82 18.07
N GLU A 494 -7.14 -7.86 17.63
CA GLU A 494 -7.60 -8.89 16.70
C GLU A 494 -6.95 -8.69 15.34
N VAL A 495 -6.25 -9.71 14.85
CA VAL A 495 -5.54 -9.67 13.57
C VAL A 495 -6.55 -9.81 12.42
N ASN A 496 -6.41 -8.97 11.40
CA ASN A 496 -7.13 -9.12 10.13
C ASN A 496 -6.59 -10.35 9.41
N VAL A 497 -7.33 -11.45 9.40
CA VAL A 497 -6.80 -12.74 8.91
C VAL A 497 -6.73 -12.79 7.37
N MET A 498 -7.42 -11.87 6.70
CA MET A 498 -7.29 -11.61 5.25
C MET A 498 -6.08 -10.75 4.87
N GLU A 499 -5.39 -10.15 5.84
CA GLU A 499 -4.23 -9.29 5.59
C GLU A 499 -3.00 -10.17 5.29
N SER A 500 -2.70 -10.32 4.00
CA SER A 500 -1.51 -11.05 3.55
C SER A 500 -0.23 -10.23 3.77
N GLU A 501 0.87 -10.89 4.13
CA GLU A 501 2.16 -10.19 4.32
C GLU A 501 2.56 -9.42 3.05
N GLU A 502 2.90 -8.14 3.23
CA GLU A 502 3.33 -7.27 2.13
C GLU A 502 4.54 -7.91 1.41
N LYS A 503 4.48 -7.93 0.08
CA LYS A 503 5.59 -8.41 -0.76
C LYS A 503 6.68 -7.36 -0.87
N LEU A 504 7.82 -7.77 -1.43
CA LEU A 504 8.98 -6.90 -1.60
C LEU A 504 8.68 -5.88 -2.70
N ASP A 505 8.36 -4.65 -2.29
CA ASP A 505 8.23 -3.52 -3.18
C ASP A 505 9.26 -2.44 -2.80
N ARG A 506 10.07 -2.06 -3.78
CA ARG A 506 11.08 -1.01 -3.64
C ARG A 506 10.46 0.34 -3.27
N HIS A 507 9.25 0.64 -3.74
CA HIS A 507 8.58 1.92 -3.45
C HIS A 507 8.06 1.96 -2.00
N LEU A 508 7.40 0.88 -1.54
CA LEU A 508 7.02 0.66 -0.15
C LEU A 508 8.22 0.68 0.81
N LEU A 509 9.32 -0.01 0.47
CA LEU A 509 10.56 0.03 1.26
C LEU A 509 11.15 1.44 1.35
N ALA A 510 11.28 2.15 0.23
CA ALA A 510 11.79 3.53 0.23
C ALA A 510 10.88 4.46 1.07
N ARG A 511 9.56 4.33 0.95
CA ARG A 511 8.57 5.08 1.76
C ARG A 511 8.70 4.77 3.25
N ASN A 512 8.85 3.50 3.63
CA ASN A 512 9.01 3.10 5.02
C ASN A 512 10.36 3.55 5.61
N ILE A 513 11.44 3.54 4.82
CA ILE A 513 12.74 4.13 5.21
C ILE A 513 12.61 5.64 5.40
N ALA A 514 11.91 6.36 4.52
CA ALA A 514 11.69 7.81 4.66
C ALA A 514 10.92 8.15 5.95
N ARG A 515 9.83 7.43 6.24
CA ARG A 515 9.09 7.55 7.52
C ARG A 515 9.99 7.26 8.73
N GLY A 516 10.73 6.15 8.67
CA GLY A 516 11.69 5.76 9.71
C GLY A 516 12.79 6.81 9.93
N ARG A 517 13.28 7.47 8.87
CA ARG A 517 14.25 8.57 8.97
C ARG A 517 13.69 9.76 9.73
N VAL A 518 12.42 10.13 9.52
CA VAL A 518 11.77 11.21 10.29
C VAL A 518 11.66 10.85 11.77
N VAL A 519 11.21 9.63 12.11
CA VAL A 519 11.13 9.14 13.49
C VAL A 519 12.51 9.13 14.16
N MET A 520 13.53 8.63 13.46
CA MET A 520 14.91 8.59 13.97
C MET A 520 15.51 9.99 14.12
N MET A 521 15.18 10.94 13.24
CA MET A 521 15.63 12.33 13.37
C MET A 521 15.07 12.98 14.64
N TRP A 522 13.80 12.78 14.98
CA TRP A 522 13.22 13.29 16.24
C TRP A 522 13.96 12.75 17.48
N VAL A 523 14.43 11.50 17.43
CA VAL A 523 15.23 10.89 18.50
C VAL A 523 16.64 11.48 18.55
N VAL A 524 17.29 11.70 17.40
CA VAL A 524 18.61 12.36 17.32
C VAL A 524 18.53 13.80 17.80
N ASP A 525 17.52 14.57 17.41
CA ASP A 525 17.28 15.96 17.84
C ASP A 525 17.10 16.02 19.36
N ALA A 526 16.32 15.10 19.95
CA ALA A 526 16.15 14.99 21.39
C ALA A 526 17.47 14.69 22.12
N PHE A 527 18.28 13.76 21.61
CA PHE A 527 19.62 13.50 22.15
C PHE A 527 20.58 14.69 21.95
N GLN A 528 20.45 15.46 20.86
CA GLN A 528 21.25 16.65 20.59
C GLN A 528 20.89 17.81 21.53
N ILE A 529 19.62 17.96 21.92
CA ILE A 529 19.19 18.89 22.98
C ILE A 529 19.83 18.49 24.32
N ILE A 530 19.73 17.21 24.71
CA ILE A 530 20.36 16.69 25.95
C ILE A 530 21.87 16.92 25.92
N LYS A 531 22.53 16.70 24.77
CA LYS A 531 23.95 16.92 24.58
C LYS A 531 24.34 18.41 24.68
N SER A 532 23.58 19.32 24.06
CA SER A 532 23.82 20.77 24.14
C SER A 532 23.66 21.33 25.56
N CYS A 533 22.81 20.69 26.37
CA CYS A 533 22.65 20.93 27.82
C CYS A 533 23.81 20.42 28.69
N PHE A 534 24.75 19.64 28.14
CA PHE A 534 25.99 19.22 28.82
C PHE A 534 27.25 19.86 28.24
N GLU A 535 27.25 20.23 26.94
CA GLU A 535 28.41 20.80 26.24
C GLU A 535 28.59 22.32 26.41
N TRP A 536 27.84 22.98 27.30
CA TRP A 536 28.01 24.40 27.66
C TRP A 536 27.88 25.42 26.51
N GLN A 537 27.29 25.00 25.37
CA GLN A 537 27.20 25.77 24.12
C GLN A 537 26.51 27.14 24.28
N SER A 538 25.60 27.30 25.27
CA SER A 538 25.09 28.61 25.66
C SER A 538 25.03 28.80 27.18
N ARG A 539 25.68 29.86 27.66
CA ARG A 539 25.85 30.14 29.10
C ARG A 539 24.53 30.23 29.88
N LYS A 540 23.49 30.82 29.30
CA LYS A 540 22.17 30.97 29.96
C LYS A 540 21.42 29.64 30.07
N ALA A 541 21.28 28.89 28.98
CA ALA A 541 20.53 27.63 28.99
C ALA A 541 21.24 26.55 29.81
N ASN A 542 22.57 26.51 29.84
CA ASN A 542 23.31 25.53 30.63
C ASN A 542 23.25 25.81 32.14
N ILE A 543 23.21 27.08 32.58
CA ILE A 543 22.92 27.42 33.98
C ILE A 543 21.50 26.98 34.37
N ILE A 544 20.50 27.24 33.52
CA ILE A 544 19.12 26.78 33.75
C ILE A 544 19.06 25.24 33.81
N SER A 545 19.70 24.55 32.86
CA SER A 545 19.75 23.08 32.80
C SER A 545 20.46 22.48 34.02
N LEU A 546 21.53 23.10 34.50
CA LEU A 546 22.23 22.70 35.73
C LEU A 546 21.35 22.86 36.96
N ILE A 547 20.62 23.98 37.09
CA ILE A 547 19.67 24.20 38.18
C ILE A 547 18.53 23.18 38.12
N CYS A 548 17.95 22.95 36.94
CA CYS A 548 16.93 21.91 36.74
C CYS A 548 17.45 20.50 37.06
N TRP A 549 18.70 20.18 36.70
CA TRP A 549 19.34 18.90 37.01
C TRP A 549 19.59 18.71 38.50
N LEU A 550 20.08 19.75 39.21
CA LEU A 550 20.28 19.70 40.65
C LEU A 550 18.95 19.58 41.41
N LEU A 551 17.92 20.33 41.00
CA LEU A 551 16.56 20.19 41.53
C LEU A 551 15.98 18.80 41.25
N PHE A 552 16.19 18.25 40.05
CA PHE A 552 15.81 16.88 39.71
C PHE A 552 16.51 15.88 40.63
N CYS A 553 17.83 15.89 40.74
CA CYS A 553 18.58 14.97 41.60
C CYS A 553 18.21 15.08 43.09
N TYR A 554 17.76 16.24 43.56
CA TYR A 554 17.32 16.43 44.96
C TYR A 554 15.87 15.96 45.21
N PHE A 555 14.93 16.27 44.31
CA PHE A 555 13.50 15.98 44.51
C PHE A 555 13.02 14.66 43.89
N PHE A 556 13.72 14.10 42.90
CA PHE A 556 13.26 12.95 42.12
C PHE A 556 13.16 11.67 42.95
N LYS A 557 11.92 11.23 43.17
CA LYS A 557 11.56 9.94 43.77
C LYS A 557 11.07 8.99 42.68
N THR A 558 11.19 7.68 42.91
CA THR A 558 10.86 6.63 41.93
C THR A 558 9.45 6.76 41.33
N TRP A 559 8.46 7.17 42.12
CA TRP A 559 7.07 7.39 41.69
C TRP A 559 6.87 8.60 40.75
N MET A 560 7.88 9.46 40.61
CA MET A 560 7.86 10.56 39.65
C MET A 560 8.28 10.12 38.24
N LEU A 561 8.87 8.93 38.08
CA LEU A 561 9.28 8.40 36.77
C LEU A 561 8.09 8.23 35.80
N PRO A 562 6.92 7.66 36.19
CA PRO A 562 5.75 7.63 35.31
C PRO A 562 5.16 9.03 35.07
N LEU A 563 5.20 9.92 36.06
CA LEU A 563 4.71 11.31 35.89
C LEU A 563 5.57 12.10 34.88
N LEU A 564 6.87 11.80 34.76
CA LEU A 564 7.72 12.36 33.72
C LEU A 564 7.26 11.94 32.31
N LEU A 565 6.68 10.74 32.16
CA LEU A 565 6.05 10.29 30.90
C LEU A 565 4.70 10.99 30.62
N LEU A 566 4.11 11.71 31.58
CA LEU A 566 2.94 12.56 31.33
C LEU A 566 3.31 13.93 30.75
N LEU A 567 4.55 14.41 30.95
CA LEU A 567 4.96 15.75 30.51
C LEU A 567 4.70 16.03 29.02
N PRO A 568 4.93 15.10 28.07
CA PRO A 568 4.62 15.35 26.67
C PRO A 568 3.13 15.63 26.41
N PHE A 569 2.20 14.98 27.10
CA PHE A 569 0.76 15.24 26.96
C PHE A 569 0.34 16.64 27.44
N PHE A 570 1.10 17.25 28.37
CA PHE A 570 0.80 18.59 28.89
C PHE A 570 1.59 19.71 28.20
N ILE A 571 2.81 19.42 27.74
CA ILE A 571 3.65 20.36 26.99
C ILE A 571 3.16 20.50 25.54
N TYR A 572 2.59 19.44 24.96
CA TYR A 572 2.07 19.46 23.60
C TYR A 572 0.72 20.20 23.50
N ARG A 573 0.76 21.51 23.22
CA ARG A 573 -0.42 22.20 22.66
C ARG A 573 -0.64 21.71 21.21
N PRO A 574 -1.86 21.29 20.84
CA PRO A 574 -2.17 21.02 19.44
C PRO A 574 -2.01 22.31 18.63
N ARG A 575 -1.08 22.32 17.67
CA ARG A 575 -0.85 23.47 16.79
C ARG A 575 -1.93 23.49 15.70
N ALA A 576 -3.09 24.04 16.06
CA ALA A 576 -4.22 24.21 15.16
C ALA A 576 -3.78 24.87 13.83
N ASN A 577 -4.26 24.31 12.72
CA ASN A 577 -4.13 24.84 11.36
C ASN A 577 -2.71 25.19 10.90
N GLY A 578 -1.77 24.24 11.04
CA GLY A 578 -0.67 24.11 10.09
C GLY A 578 -1.07 23.17 8.96
N LYS A 579 -1.43 23.68 7.77
CA LYS A 579 -1.50 22.86 6.54
C LYS A 579 -0.09 22.29 6.31
N LYS A 580 0.13 21.02 6.67
CA LYS A 580 1.37 20.32 6.34
C LYS A 580 1.38 20.03 4.84
N GLN A 581 1.84 21.03 4.10
CA GLN A 581 2.26 20.91 2.72
C GLN A 581 3.44 19.94 2.70
N LEU A 582 3.13 18.64 2.57
CA LEU A 582 4.12 17.59 2.35
C LEU A 582 4.87 17.98 1.08
N THR A 583 6.15 18.35 1.21
CA THR A 583 6.94 18.84 0.08
C THR A 583 6.90 17.81 -1.04
N LYS A 584 6.64 18.26 -2.27
CA LYS A 584 6.83 17.46 -3.49
C LYS A 584 8.33 17.34 -3.80
N GLU A 585 9.10 16.86 -2.83
CA GLU A 585 10.48 16.44 -3.00
C GLU A 585 10.45 14.97 -3.44
N GLU A 586 10.01 14.77 -4.68
CA GLU A 586 10.21 13.53 -5.41
C GLU A 586 11.70 13.43 -5.76
N GLU A 587 12.53 13.09 -4.77
CA GLU A 587 13.95 12.80 -4.98
C GLU A 587 14.08 11.67 -6.01
N ASN A 588 14.59 12.01 -7.20
CA ASN A 588 14.82 11.08 -8.29
C ASN A 588 15.90 10.06 -7.90
N PHE A 589 15.48 8.96 -7.28
CA PHE A 589 16.34 7.83 -6.96
C PHE A 589 16.76 7.09 -8.24
N GLN A 590 17.81 7.62 -8.86
CA GLN A 590 18.47 7.10 -10.05
C GLN A 590 18.69 5.58 -9.92
N LYS A 591 18.29 4.82 -10.94
CA LYS A 591 18.37 3.36 -10.93
C LYS A 591 19.72 2.89 -11.46
N GLU A 592 20.70 2.73 -10.59
CA GLU A 592 21.81 1.82 -10.89
C GLU A 592 21.29 0.38 -10.99
N LYS A 593 21.86 -0.38 -11.94
CA LYS A 593 21.53 -1.78 -12.22
C LYS A 593 22.74 -2.64 -11.91
N GLU A 594 22.61 -3.57 -10.96
CA GLU A 594 23.54 -4.69 -10.87
C GLU A 594 23.00 -5.89 -11.66
N GLU A 595 23.84 -6.47 -12.51
CA GLU A 595 23.49 -7.68 -13.27
C GLU A 595 24.01 -8.94 -12.57
N LYS A 596 23.07 -9.81 -12.16
CA LYS A 596 23.13 -11.28 -12.30
C LYS A 596 24.45 -12.00 -11.92
N SER A 597 24.43 -12.78 -10.84
CA SER A 597 24.51 -14.27 -10.92
C SER A 597 24.51 -14.95 -9.53
N LEU A 598 23.45 -14.81 -8.74
CA LEU A 598 23.35 -15.40 -7.40
C LEU A 598 21.93 -15.88 -7.05
N ARG A 599 21.20 -16.54 -7.98
CA ARG A 599 19.74 -16.77 -7.86
C ARG A 599 19.23 -17.28 -6.50
N GLN A 600 19.98 -18.14 -5.80
CA GLN A 600 19.59 -18.65 -4.49
C GLN A 600 19.90 -17.64 -3.35
N ARG A 601 21.13 -17.10 -3.28
CA ARG A 601 21.46 -16.03 -2.32
C ARG A 601 20.63 -14.75 -2.55
N ILE A 602 20.16 -14.50 -3.77
CA ILE A 602 19.23 -13.41 -4.09
C ILE A 602 17.87 -13.66 -3.44
N GLN A 603 17.41 -14.91 -3.34
CA GLN A 603 16.18 -15.22 -2.59
C GLN A 603 16.41 -15.02 -1.09
N ASP A 604 17.48 -15.56 -0.52
CA ASP A 604 17.86 -15.33 0.90
C ASP A 604 18.00 -13.82 1.21
N PHE A 605 18.53 -13.05 0.25
CA PHE A 605 18.68 -11.60 0.35
C PHE A 605 17.35 -10.86 0.17
N GLN A 606 16.43 -11.34 -0.68
CA GLN A 606 15.09 -10.78 -0.82
C GLN A 606 14.23 -11.04 0.43
N GLU A 607 14.34 -12.22 1.04
CA GLU A 607 13.66 -12.57 2.29
C GLU A 607 14.23 -11.77 3.48
N THR A 608 15.55 -11.58 3.55
CA THR A 608 16.15 -10.69 4.56
C THR A 608 15.81 -9.21 4.33
N ILE A 609 15.81 -8.71 3.09
CA ILE A 609 15.29 -7.35 2.81
C ILE A 609 13.80 -7.26 3.15
N GLN A 610 12.99 -8.30 2.93
CA GLN A 610 11.57 -8.29 3.31
C GLN A 610 11.38 -8.17 4.83
N THR A 611 12.15 -8.93 5.61
CA THR A 611 12.11 -8.78 7.08
C THR A 611 12.57 -7.40 7.53
N ILE A 612 13.55 -6.78 6.84
CA ILE A 612 13.95 -5.38 7.07
C ILE A 612 12.83 -4.41 6.66
N GLN A 613 12.16 -4.58 5.51
CA GLN A 613 11.01 -3.77 5.07
C GLN A 613 9.89 -3.80 6.12
N ASN A 614 9.54 -4.99 6.58
CA ASN A 614 8.48 -5.22 7.57
C ASN A 614 8.89 -4.72 8.96
N PHE A 615 10.18 -4.81 9.33
CA PHE A 615 10.69 -4.28 10.60
C PHE A 615 10.75 -2.75 10.59
N VAL A 616 11.32 -2.13 9.57
CA VAL A 616 11.37 -0.67 9.40
C VAL A 616 9.96 -0.09 9.32
N GLY A 617 9.04 -0.75 8.60
CA GLY A 617 7.62 -0.39 8.58
C GLY A 617 6.99 -0.41 9.99
N LYS A 618 7.23 -1.46 10.78
CA LYS A 618 6.75 -1.58 12.16
C LYS A 618 7.41 -0.57 13.11
N VAL A 619 8.68 -0.22 12.94
CA VAL A 619 9.35 0.81 13.74
C VAL A 619 8.83 2.21 13.39
N ALA A 620 8.61 2.50 12.10
CA ALA A 620 8.02 3.75 11.64
C ALA A 620 6.59 3.91 12.16
N SER A 621 5.73 2.90 12.00
CA SER A 621 4.35 2.97 12.51
C SER A 621 4.30 3.07 14.03
N LEU A 622 5.15 2.36 14.79
CA LEU A 622 5.23 2.53 16.25
C LEU A 622 5.68 3.94 16.67
N GLY A 623 6.66 4.53 15.98
CA GLY A 623 7.09 5.90 16.23
C GLY A 623 5.99 6.93 15.95
N GLU A 624 5.26 6.74 14.86
CA GLU A 624 4.08 7.55 14.51
C GLU A 624 2.93 7.35 15.51
N SER A 625 2.61 6.12 15.92
CA SER A 625 1.61 5.81 16.95
C SER A 625 1.96 6.46 18.31
N ILE A 626 3.24 6.48 18.71
CA ILE A 626 3.68 7.16 19.94
C ILE A 626 3.49 8.68 19.81
N LYS A 627 3.91 9.27 18.68
CA LYS A 627 3.69 10.69 18.36
C LYS A 627 2.19 11.04 18.34
N ASN A 628 1.36 10.19 17.77
CA ASN A 628 -0.08 10.38 17.60
C ASN A 628 -0.85 10.20 18.91
N LEU A 629 -0.34 9.36 19.83
CA LEU A 629 -0.84 9.24 21.20
C LEU A 629 -0.67 10.55 21.98
N TYR A 630 0.52 11.17 21.93
CA TYR A 630 0.78 12.47 22.56
C TYR A 630 0.07 13.64 21.87
N ASN A 631 -0.15 13.56 20.55
CA ASN A 631 -0.92 14.54 19.76
C ASN A 631 -2.45 14.47 20.00
N PHE A 632 -2.94 13.54 20.83
CA PHE A 632 -4.38 13.26 21.01
C PHE A 632 -5.12 12.89 19.70
N SER A 633 -4.43 12.27 18.71
CA SER A 633 -5.06 11.86 17.44
C SER A 633 -6.22 10.88 17.62
N VAL A 634 -6.25 10.14 18.73
CA VAL A 634 -7.43 9.40 19.22
C VAL A 634 -7.63 9.74 20.70
N PRO A 635 -8.47 10.72 21.06
CA PRO A 635 -8.56 11.23 22.43
C PRO A 635 -8.85 10.17 23.48
N PHE A 636 -9.72 9.19 23.18
CA PHE A 636 -10.04 8.08 24.09
C PHE A 636 -8.80 7.30 24.54
N VAL A 637 -7.92 6.93 23.60
CA VAL A 637 -6.70 6.14 23.90
C VAL A 637 -5.67 7.00 24.63
N SER A 638 -5.56 8.29 24.28
CA SER A 638 -4.69 9.25 24.98
C SER A 638 -5.11 9.47 26.43
N PHE A 639 -6.40 9.67 26.71
CA PHE A 639 -6.92 9.75 28.08
C PHE A 639 -6.73 8.43 28.85
N LEU A 640 -6.94 7.28 28.20
CA LEU A 640 -6.68 5.97 28.81
C LEU A 640 -5.20 5.81 29.19
N ALA A 641 -4.27 6.23 28.34
CA ALA A 641 -2.84 6.22 28.64
C ALA A 641 -2.51 7.14 29.84
N ILE A 642 -3.06 8.36 29.88
CA ILE A 642 -2.86 9.29 31.01
C ILE A 642 -3.38 8.68 32.32
N VAL A 643 -4.57 8.05 32.32
CA VAL A 643 -5.13 7.38 33.49
C VAL A 643 -4.28 6.19 33.91
N LEU A 644 -3.84 5.34 32.98
CA LEU A 644 -2.99 4.17 33.27
C LEU A 644 -1.64 4.59 33.88
N ILE A 645 -0.98 5.60 33.30
CA ILE A 645 0.29 6.12 33.81
C ILE A 645 0.10 6.77 35.21
N SER A 646 -1.03 7.45 35.44
CA SER A 646 -1.38 8.02 36.75
C SER A 646 -1.63 6.94 37.81
N ILE A 647 -2.26 5.82 37.44
CA ILE A 647 -2.44 4.65 38.31
C ILE A 647 -1.08 4.02 38.64
N ILE A 648 -0.18 3.88 37.66
CA ILE A 648 1.18 3.38 37.87
C ILE A 648 1.98 4.30 38.81
N ALA A 649 1.88 5.63 38.65
CA ALA A 649 2.48 6.59 39.58
C ALA A 649 1.94 6.44 41.01
N CYS A 650 0.61 6.28 41.16
CA CYS A 650 -0.04 6.06 42.45
C CYS A 650 0.43 4.75 43.12
N ILE A 651 0.51 3.65 42.36
CA ILE A 651 1.02 2.37 42.85
C ILE A 651 2.49 2.50 43.29
N MET A 652 3.34 3.19 42.52
CA MET A 652 4.75 3.43 42.89
C MET A 652 4.93 4.40 44.06
N PHE A 653 3.94 5.25 44.34
CA PHE A 653 3.92 6.13 45.51
C PHE A 653 3.53 5.38 46.78
N LEU A 654 2.52 4.51 46.70
CA LEU A 654 2.03 3.69 47.83
C LEU A 654 2.93 2.49 48.14
N ILE A 655 3.54 1.88 47.13
CA ILE A 655 4.33 0.64 47.27
C ILE A 655 5.80 0.91 46.90
N PRO A 656 6.76 0.72 47.82
CA PRO A 656 8.18 0.86 47.51
C PRO A 656 8.62 -0.06 46.36
N LEU A 657 9.42 0.49 45.44
CA LEU A 657 9.85 -0.15 44.18
C LEU A 657 10.44 -1.56 44.38
N GLN A 658 11.10 -1.82 45.52
CA GLN A 658 11.63 -3.14 45.88
C GLN A 658 10.54 -4.23 45.89
N TYR A 659 9.36 -3.96 46.47
CA TYR A 659 8.25 -4.91 46.48
C TYR A 659 7.65 -5.11 45.09
N ILE A 660 7.57 -4.03 44.30
CA ILE A 660 7.10 -4.10 42.91
C ILE A 660 8.03 -5.01 42.08
N LEU A 661 9.35 -4.86 42.22
CA LEU A 661 10.34 -5.74 41.56
C LEU A 661 10.25 -7.20 42.04
N MET A 662 10.06 -7.44 43.34
CA MET A 662 9.89 -8.81 43.87
C MET A 662 8.62 -9.48 43.32
N VAL A 663 7.46 -8.80 43.36
CA VAL A 663 6.20 -9.32 42.80
C VAL A 663 6.29 -9.52 41.29
N TRP A 664 6.90 -8.58 40.56
CA TRP A 664 7.14 -8.69 39.12
C TRP A 664 8.06 -9.87 38.78
N GLY A 665 9.13 -10.08 39.55
CA GLY A 665 10.05 -11.20 39.40
C GLY A 665 9.34 -12.54 39.62
N ILE A 666 8.61 -12.68 40.74
CA ILE A 666 7.80 -13.86 41.04
C ILE A 666 6.81 -14.14 39.90
N HIS A 667 6.07 -13.12 39.42
CA HIS A 667 5.18 -13.28 38.27
C HIS A 667 5.93 -13.70 36.99
N LYS A 668 7.08 -13.09 36.70
CA LYS A 668 7.87 -13.35 35.49
C LYS A 668 8.33 -14.80 35.40
N PHE A 669 8.76 -15.39 36.52
CA PHE A 669 9.15 -16.80 36.58
C PHE A 669 7.93 -17.75 36.63
N THR A 670 6.92 -17.45 37.45
CA THR A 670 5.76 -18.34 37.63
C THR A 670 4.75 -18.33 36.47
N ARG A 671 4.67 -17.27 35.65
CA ARG A 671 3.61 -17.14 34.62
C ARG A 671 3.55 -18.27 33.59
N LYS A 672 4.69 -18.90 33.25
CA LYS A 672 4.74 -20.05 32.33
C LYS A 672 4.23 -21.34 32.99
N ILE A 673 4.38 -21.45 34.31
CA ILE A 673 3.98 -22.62 35.10
C ILE A 673 2.46 -22.61 35.31
N LEU A 674 1.88 -21.46 35.70
CA LEU A 674 0.44 -21.35 35.95
C LEU A 674 -0.43 -21.34 34.68
N LYS A 675 0.10 -20.90 33.53
CA LYS A 675 -0.63 -20.84 32.26
C LYS A 675 0.29 -21.24 31.08
N PRO A 676 0.50 -22.54 30.81
CA PRO A 676 1.39 -23.00 29.73
C PRO A 676 0.97 -22.45 28.35
N ASN A 677 -0.33 -22.36 28.09
CA ASN A 677 -0.88 -21.90 26.81
C ASN A 677 -1.06 -20.36 26.72
N ARG A 678 -0.43 -19.55 27.60
CA ARG A 678 -0.53 -18.07 27.51
C ARG A 678 0.36 -17.54 26.38
N VAL A 679 -0.27 -17.10 25.28
CA VAL A 679 0.40 -16.31 24.23
C VAL A 679 1.06 -15.07 24.85
N PRO A 680 2.37 -14.85 24.65
CA PRO A 680 3.08 -13.69 25.18
C PRO A 680 2.70 -12.43 24.40
N HIS A 681 1.94 -11.54 25.04
CA HIS A 681 1.63 -10.18 24.59
C HIS A 681 2.27 -9.15 25.54
N SER A 682 2.18 -7.87 25.18
CA SER A 682 2.84 -6.76 25.86
C SER A 682 1.90 -5.56 25.88
N GLU A 683 1.23 -5.34 27.02
CA GLU A 683 0.11 -4.40 27.18
C GLU A 683 0.37 -2.98 26.63
N ILE A 684 1.62 -2.50 26.65
CA ILE A 684 2.06 -1.21 26.06
C ILE A 684 2.06 -1.25 24.52
N LEU A 685 2.54 -2.34 23.93
CA LEU A 685 2.51 -2.57 22.48
C LEU A 685 1.07 -2.78 21.99
N ASP A 686 0.28 -3.50 22.79
CA ASP A 686 -1.14 -3.73 22.54
C ASP A 686 -1.91 -2.40 22.56
N LEU A 687 -1.66 -1.52 23.54
CA LEU A 687 -2.17 -0.14 23.60
C LEU A 687 -1.75 0.69 22.38
N LEU A 688 -0.46 0.69 22.02
CA LEU A 688 0.04 1.45 20.86
C LEU A 688 -0.54 0.97 19.53
N SER A 689 -0.82 -0.33 19.38
CA SER A 689 -1.42 -0.89 18.16
C SER A 689 -2.86 -0.42 17.87
N ARG A 690 -3.50 0.27 18.82
CA ARG A 690 -4.81 0.95 18.64
C ARG A 690 -4.67 2.38 18.14
N VAL A 691 -3.50 3.00 18.27
CA VAL A 691 -3.28 4.36 17.78
C VAL A 691 -2.91 4.29 16.29
N PRO A 692 -3.68 4.93 15.40
CA PRO A 692 -3.40 4.93 13.97
C PRO A 692 -2.07 5.64 13.66
N ASP A 693 -1.38 5.11 12.65
CA ASP A 693 -0.20 5.72 12.05
C ASP A 693 -0.60 6.87 11.10
N ASP A 694 0.36 7.62 10.55
CA ASP A 694 0.04 8.79 9.74
C ASP A 694 -0.63 8.41 8.41
N ILE A 695 -0.39 7.18 7.91
CA ILE A 695 -1.07 6.67 6.71
C ILE A 695 -2.55 6.39 7.00
N THR A 696 -2.86 5.63 8.06
CA THR A 696 -4.26 5.33 8.41
C THR A 696 -5.03 6.58 8.81
N LEU A 697 -4.39 7.59 9.42
CA LEU A 697 -5.01 8.91 9.64
C LEU A 697 -5.36 9.65 8.34
N ILE A 698 -4.46 9.70 7.35
CA ILE A 698 -4.74 10.31 6.03
C ILE A 698 -5.88 9.57 5.31
N ASN A 699 -5.85 8.23 5.34
CA ASN A 699 -6.89 7.39 4.76
C ASN A 699 -8.27 7.64 5.42
N CYS A 700 -8.31 7.89 6.73
CA CYS A 700 -9.53 8.21 7.48
C CYS A 700 -9.96 9.68 7.45
N GLN A 701 -9.16 10.58 6.88
CA GLN A 701 -9.52 12.00 6.80
C GLN A 701 -10.68 12.21 5.81
N GLU A 702 -11.80 12.76 6.27
CA GLU A 702 -12.92 13.13 5.39
C GLU A 702 -12.48 14.19 4.37
N ILE A 703 -12.85 13.98 3.10
CA ILE A 703 -12.73 15.01 2.04
C ILE A 703 -14.04 15.80 2.06
N PRO A 704 -14.02 17.15 2.08
CA PRO A 704 -15.24 17.93 2.00
C PRO A 704 -15.98 17.64 0.68
N LEU A 705 -17.31 17.62 0.77
CA LEU A 705 -18.17 17.63 -0.41
C LEU A 705 -17.95 18.96 -1.13
N GLU A 706 -18.00 18.90 -2.46
CA GLU A 706 -18.06 20.10 -3.27
C GLU A 706 -19.50 20.62 -3.24
N GLU A 707 -19.66 21.88 -2.83
CA GLU A 707 -20.94 22.58 -2.92
C GLU A 707 -21.24 22.75 -4.41
N ILE A 708 -22.27 22.04 -4.88
CA ILE A 708 -22.83 22.28 -6.21
C ILE A 708 -23.56 23.61 -6.08
N SER A 709 -23.15 24.64 -6.84
CA SER A 709 -23.93 25.88 -6.88
C SER A 709 -25.24 25.61 -7.62
N ASP A 710 -26.35 26.04 -7.02
CA ASP A 710 -27.72 25.76 -7.49
C ASP A 710 -28.03 26.41 -8.86
N ASP A 711 -27.12 27.25 -9.38
CA ASP A 711 -27.18 27.94 -10.67
C ASP A 711 -27.28 27.01 -11.91
N ASN A 712 -27.17 25.69 -11.73
CA ASN A 712 -27.19 24.68 -12.81
C ASN A 712 -28.44 23.77 -12.80
N GLU A 713 -29.48 24.09 -12.03
CA GLU A 713 -30.74 23.30 -11.97
C GLU A 713 -31.93 23.99 -12.68
N PHE A 714 -31.65 24.81 -13.71
CA PHE A 714 -32.62 25.50 -14.58
C PHE A 714 -32.41 25.18 -16.08
#